data_AF-A0A7V6HT55-F1
#
_entry.id   AF-A0A7V6HT55-F1
#
_cell.length_a   1.000
_cell.length_b   1.000
_cell.length_c   1.000
_cell.angle_alpha   90.00
_cell.angle_beta   90.00
_cell.angle_gamma   90.00
#
_symmetry.space_group_name_H-M   'P 1'
#
loop_
_entity.id
_entity.type
_entity.pdbx_description
1 polymer ?
#
loop_
_entity_poly.entity_id
_entity_poly.type
_entity_poly.pdbx_seq_one_letter_code
_entity_poly.pdbx_strand_id
1 'polypeptide(L)'
;MFNKVTIRKIISFTFIVLTVSLLFLLSGCVTPIDNNPKDEDVTVRFIVDGAVVKSETISFRSDATAPENPTKENHIFVGWDKSFTDVRSNLDVHAVFKPIEYTITKTDNVKVTVVRDNKTIVLNSGDSVTRGETITVSVVLAENQVFETLLINDESYENNVSLEVYENLTIVGKIKDQGDLTNKELLEQDIRQIGTYLGEQSSDFTLPTQGANGSNISWSVLSGESIVLEGNQAIVDRPIGADETVVLIAHFELEGETEDVEIVVIVLKKTETEKFATELFISEYGEGMVGNNKYIEIFNGTGSPVNLKDYEVRLYDNGKTSPGNTFVFGDILLPHGGVYVIYNSGSSTEIVNRLPNGFAKDSTVTYFNGNDAIAFYKNDTLIDVIGIIGNDPSTAWTGVDAVGKNLSTMNQTLIRYESIISPNPTFTPSEWVTLGTDVFTNVGEHDFTYIELTPEQIVQADLMQLTLVSQTVSNLTLPTIGLKGSTITWESLNTEYITHSGVVTRGEETVTVTLIATVTYSEVSETKEFLVKVLAKSSTPVMEYYAEAEGYVGQALEDALRKIITETHTTKITYKNLNGYFDETDYDPNNPHIMLLFYTRLNAADHGWNKEHVWPDSKGGGTAENDLHHIRPTVSTVNSQRGNYTIGVVTSGRKEIVYSGINTGNYYGGGRFEPADEIKGDVARIIFYCATRYANLDITSSGVAILETLLEWNMMDAPDEYEINRNEAIYRIQGNRNPFIDNPEFANLIWG
;
A
#
# COMPACT_ATOMS: atom_id res chain seq x y z
N MET A 1 -13.81 -31.39 -2.83
CA MET A 1 -15.26 -31.06 -2.85
C MET A 1 -15.56 -30.29 -4.12
N PHE A 2 -16.44 -30.81 -4.96
CA PHE A 2 -17.01 -30.09 -6.11
C PHE A 2 -18.15 -29.18 -5.63
N ASN A 3 -18.17 -27.93 -6.09
CA ASN A 3 -19.33 -27.01 -6.09
C ASN A 3 -18.90 -25.70 -6.81
N LYS A 4 -19.73 -24.91 -7.50
CA LYS A 4 -21.16 -24.93 -7.86
C LYS A 4 -21.39 -23.64 -8.67
N VAL A 5 -21.97 -23.67 -9.87
CA VAL A 5 -22.87 -22.60 -10.38
C VAL A 5 -23.70 -23.26 -11.49
N THR A 6 -24.99 -23.53 -11.34
CA THR A 6 -26.07 -22.59 -11.67
C THR A 6 -27.39 -23.30 -11.37
N ILE A 7 -28.33 -22.68 -10.63
CA ILE A 7 -29.81 -22.88 -10.73
C ILE A 7 -30.48 -21.83 -9.82
N ARG A 8 -31.34 -20.97 -10.40
CA ARG A 8 -32.57 -20.43 -9.77
C ARG A 8 -33.41 -19.59 -10.75
N LYS A 9 -34.70 -19.97 -10.86
CA LYS A 9 -35.95 -19.19 -11.08
C LYS A 9 -37.10 -20.24 -10.93
N ILE A 10 -37.86 -20.39 -9.83
CA ILE A 10 -38.95 -19.58 -9.20
C ILE A 10 -40.07 -19.25 -10.22
N ILE A 11 -41.40 -19.47 -10.05
CA ILE A 11 -42.37 -20.01 -9.05
C ILE A 11 -43.74 -20.18 -9.79
N SER A 12 -44.60 -21.16 -9.42
CA SER A 12 -46.07 -21.02 -9.15
C SER A 12 -46.67 -22.42 -8.82
N PHE A 13 -46.98 -22.82 -7.57
CA PHE A 13 -48.25 -22.68 -6.83
C PHE A 13 -49.51 -23.08 -7.69
N THR A 14 -50.46 -23.97 -7.31
CA THR A 14 -50.96 -24.51 -6.03
C THR A 14 -51.94 -25.70 -6.30
N PHE A 15 -51.86 -26.78 -5.50
CA PHE A 15 -52.94 -27.54 -4.80
C PHE A 15 -53.91 -28.59 -5.45
N ILE A 16 -54.04 -29.71 -4.67
CA ILE A 16 -55.16 -30.67 -4.44
C ILE A 16 -55.30 -31.85 -5.41
N VAL A 17 -55.56 -33.12 -5.04
CA VAL A 17 -55.37 -34.05 -3.88
C VAL A 17 -56.40 -35.19 -4.10
N LEU A 18 -55.96 -36.46 -3.98
CA LEU A 18 -56.74 -37.73 -3.80
C LEU A 18 -57.70 -38.13 -4.97
N THR A 19 -57.93 -39.39 -5.38
CA THR A 19 -57.77 -40.74 -4.80
C THR A 19 -57.96 -41.81 -5.92
N VAL A 20 -57.65 -43.06 -5.58
CA VAL A 20 -58.16 -44.36 -6.08
C VAL A 20 -57.24 -45.15 -7.02
N SER A 21 -56.72 -46.22 -6.41
CA SER A 21 -55.97 -47.33 -6.95
C SER A 21 -56.78 -48.22 -7.91
N LEU A 22 -56.04 -48.87 -8.79
CA LEU A 22 -56.25 -50.24 -9.28
C LEU A 22 -57.56 -50.53 -10.04
N LEU A 23 -57.51 -50.36 -11.37
CA LEU A 23 -58.44 -50.99 -12.30
C LEU A 23 -57.69 -52.07 -13.11
N PHE A 24 -57.99 -53.32 -12.76
CA PHE A 24 -58.09 -54.53 -13.59
C PHE A 24 -57.05 -54.85 -14.68
N LEU A 25 -56.45 -56.05 -14.51
CA LEU A 25 -55.94 -56.93 -15.54
C LEU A 25 -57.00 -57.25 -16.62
N LEU A 26 -56.48 -57.44 -17.85
CA LEU A 26 -56.99 -58.32 -18.92
C LEU A 26 -58.41 -58.02 -19.46
N SER A 27 -58.45 -57.42 -20.65
CA SER A 27 -59.46 -57.77 -21.66
C SER A 27 -58.76 -58.39 -22.85
N GLY A 28 -58.45 -59.68 -22.70
CA GLY A 28 -58.46 -60.59 -23.84
C GLY A 28 -59.89 -60.62 -24.37
N CYS A 29 -60.05 -60.27 -25.63
CA CYS A 29 -61.30 -60.44 -26.35
C CYS A 29 -61.54 -61.95 -26.49
N VAL A 30 -62.24 -62.53 -25.52
CA VAL A 30 -63.02 -63.77 -25.72
C VAL A 30 -64.43 -63.43 -25.28
N THR A 31 -65.33 -63.53 -26.24
CA THR A 31 -66.77 -63.34 -26.16
C THR A 31 -67.42 -64.08 -24.98
N PRO A 32 -68.28 -63.43 -24.17
CA PRO A 32 -69.31 -64.13 -23.41
C PRO A 32 -70.60 -64.25 -24.23
N ILE A 33 -71.44 -65.25 -23.87
CA ILE A 33 -72.65 -65.79 -24.55
C ILE A 33 -72.27 -66.95 -25.48
N ASP A 34 -72.69 -68.20 -25.29
CA ASP A 34 -73.84 -68.81 -24.62
C ASP A 34 -73.48 -70.25 -24.21
N ASN A 35 -74.30 -70.86 -23.36
CA ASN A 35 -74.29 -72.23 -22.84
C ASN A 35 -73.85 -72.32 -21.37
N ASN A 36 -74.62 -71.73 -20.46
CA ASN A 36 -74.99 -72.53 -19.31
C ASN A 36 -76.44 -73.01 -19.54
N PRO A 37 -76.65 -74.31 -19.79
CA PRO A 37 -77.97 -74.87 -19.88
C PRO A 37 -78.70 -74.59 -18.56
N LYS A 38 -80.00 -74.32 -18.66
CA LYS A 38 -80.88 -74.50 -17.51
C LYS A 38 -80.67 -75.95 -17.05
N ASP A 39 -80.17 -76.12 -15.81
CA ASP A 39 -79.99 -77.38 -15.08
C ASP A 39 -78.62 -78.12 -15.17
N GLU A 40 -77.46 -77.43 -15.20
CA GLU A 40 -76.14 -78.07 -14.98
C GLU A 40 -75.43 -77.61 -13.69
N ASP A 41 -74.59 -78.50 -13.14
CA ASP A 41 -73.79 -78.28 -11.93
C ASP A 41 -72.75 -77.16 -12.12
N VAL A 42 -72.50 -76.37 -11.07
CA VAL A 42 -71.53 -75.25 -11.03
C VAL A 42 -70.36 -75.57 -10.09
N THR A 43 -69.15 -75.11 -10.42
CA THR A 43 -67.94 -75.38 -9.64
C THR A 43 -67.50 -74.16 -8.82
N VAL A 44 -67.28 -74.37 -7.52
CA VAL A 44 -66.70 -73.40 -6.59
C VAL A 44 -65.28 -73.81 -6.23
N ARG A 45 -64.31 -72.91 -6.40
CA ARG A 45 -62.90 -73.13 -6.03
C ARG A 45 -62.50 -72.21 -4.89
N PHE A 46 -61.98 -72.79 -3.82
CA PHE A 46 -61.38 -72.07 -2.69
C PHE A 46 -59.88 -71.93 -2.92
N ILE A 47 -59.37 -70.71 -2.86
CA ILE A 47 -58.01 -70.35 -3.27
C ILE A 47 -57.28 -69.67 -2.10
N VAL A 48 -56.07 -70.12 -1.80
CA VAL A 48 -55.17 -69.56 -0.76
C VAL A 48 -53.85 -69.23 -1.42
N ASP A 49 -53.41 -67.97 -1.35
CA ASP A 49 -52.17 -67.49 -1.97
C ASP A 49 -51.99 -67.94 -3.45
N GLY A 50 -53.10 -67.91 -4.22
CA GLY A 50 -53.13 -68.27 -5.64
C GLY A 50 -53.25 -69.76 -5.95
N ALA A 51 -53.20 -70.64 -4.95
CA ALA A 51 -53.38 -72.08 -5.11
C ALA A 51 -54.81 -72.52 -4.76
N VAL A 52 -55.43 -73.35 -5.59
CA VAL A 52 -56.74 -73.96 -5.30
C VAL A 52 -56.56 -75.02 -4.20
N VAL A 53 -57.10 -74.76 -3.01
CA VAL A 53 -57.03 -75.66 -1.85
C VAL A 53 -58.22 -76.61 -1.76
N LYS A 54 -59.36 -76.22 -2.36
CA LYS A 54 -60.55 -77.06 -2.51
C LYS A 54 -61.30 -76.67 -3.77
N SER A 55 -61.85 -77.66 -4.47
CA SER A 55 -62.81 -77.46 -5.56
C SER A 55 -64.03 -78.31 -5.28
N GLU A 56 -65.23 -77.76 -5.44
CA GLU A 56 -66.49 -78.44 -5.18
C GLU A 56 -67.46 -78.16 -6.33
N THR A 57 -68.02 -79.21 -6.92
CA THR A 57 -69.08 -79.08 -7.93
C THR A 57 -70.41 -79.31 -7.23
N ILE A 58 -71.30 -78.32 -7.32
CA ILE A 58 -72.59 -78.27 -6.64
C ILE A 58 -73.70 -78.03 -7.66
N SER A 59 -74.92 -78.47 -7.37
CA SER A 59 -76.05 -78.17 -8.23
C SER A 59 -76.38 -76.68 -8.22
N PHE A 60 -76.92 -76.20 -9.33
CA PHE A 60 -77.33 -74.80 -9.49
C PHE A 60 -78.21 -74.33 -8.32
N ARG A 61 -77.85 -73.18 -7.71
CA ARG A 61 -78.49 -72.56 -6.54
C ARG A 61 -78.31 -73.30 -5.20
N SER A 62 -77.35 -74.22 -5.12
CA SER A 62 -76.91 -74.78 -3.84
C SER A 62 -75.76 -73.98 -3.21
N ASP A 63 -75.43 -74.34 -1.98
CA ASP A 63 -74.31 -73.76 -1.22
C ASP A 63 -73.09 -74.69 -1.35
N ALA A 64 -71.88 -74.12 -1.43
CA ALA A 64 -70.64 -74.89 -1.33
C ALA A 64 -70.19 -75.01 0.13
N THR A 65 -69.42 -76.05 0.45
CA THR A 65 -68.88 -76.23 1.80
C THR A 65 -67.47 -75.62 1.87
N ALA A 66 -67.20 -74.74 2.83
CA ALA A 66 -65.86 -74.21 3.02
C ALA A 66 -64.86 -75.33 3.44
N PRO A 67 -63.58 -75.26 3.03
CA PRO A 67 -62.52 -76.10 3.60
C PRO A 67 -62.18 -75.64 5.04
N GLU A 68 -61.29 -76.37 5.71
CA GLU A 68 -60.72 -75.88 6.97
C GLU A 68 -60.06 -74.52 6.79
N ASN A 69 -60.16 -73.68 7.83
CA ASN A 69 -59.58 -72.34 7.81
C ASN A 69 -58.06 -72.44 7.57
N PRO A 70 -57.52 -71.84 6.49
CA PRO A 70 -56.11 -71.93 6.18
C PRO A 70 -55.27 -71.12 7.18
N THR A 71 -54.03 -71.56 7.40
CA THR A 71 -53.05 -70.84 8.21
C THR A 71 -52.01 -70.15 7.33
N LYS A 72 -51.53 -68.98 7.77
CA LYS A 72 -50.47 -68.21 7.10
C LYS A 72 -49.57 -67.60 8.16
N GLU A 73 -48.25 -67.74 7.99
CA GLU A 73 -47.27 -67.21 8.94
C GLU A 73 -47.44 -65.69 9.11
N ASN A 74 -47.37 -65.21 10.35
CA ASN A 74 -47.57 -63.80 10.74
C ASN A 74 -48.93 -63.20 10.33
N HIS A 75 -49.94 -64.01 10.02
CA HIS A 75 -51.27 -63.55 9.62
C HIS A 75 -52.41 -64.35 10.30
N ILE A 76 -53.56 -63.70 10.46
CA ILE A 76 -54.81 -64.27 10.95
C ILE A 76 -55.75 -64.46 9.76
N PHE A 77 -56.34 -65.64 9.62
CA PHE A 77 -57.39 -65.89 8.62
C PHE A 77 -58.69 -65.19 9.06
N VAL A 78 -59.17 -64.27 8.22
CA VAL A 78 -60.36 -63.45 8.49
C VAL A 78 -61.63 -64.10 7.94
N GLY A 79 -61.49 -64.82 6.83
CA GLY A 79 -62.60 -65.45 6.13
C GLY A 79 -62.36 -65.53 4.64
N TRP A 80 -63.44 -65.73 3.91
CA TRP A 80 -63.44 -65.88 2.45
C TRP A 80 -63.98 -64.62 1.79
N ASP A 81 -63.42 -64.21 0.65
CA ASP A 81 -63.71 -62.93 -0.03
C ASP A 81 -65.12 -62.83 -0.64
N LYS A 82 -65.77 -63.97 -0.90
CA LYS A 82 -67.07 -64.06 -1.54
C LYS A 82 -67.99 -65.01 -0.79
N SER A 83 -69.29 -64.71 -0.83
CA SER A 83 -70.30 -65.67 -0.41
C SER A 83 -70.31 -66.86 -1.36
N PHE A 84 -70.45 -68.04 -0.81
CA PHE A 84 -70.54 -69.31 -1.54
C PHE A 84 -71.89 -70.02 -1.28
N THR A 85 -72.92 -69.23 -0.98
CA THR A 85 -74.32 -69.67 -0.84
C THR A 85 -75.16 -69.24 -2.04
N ASP A 86 -76.18 -70.02 -2.43
CA ASP A 86 -77.03 -69.81 -3.64
C ASP A 86 -76.18 -69.52 -4.90
N VAL A 87 -75.20 -70.39 -5.17
CA VAL A 87 -74.23 -70.18 -6.26
C VAL A 87 -74.89 -70.46 -7.61
N ARG A 88 -74.80 -69.49 -8.52
CA ARG A 88 -75.49 -69.52 -9.83
C ARG A 88 -74.55 -69.64 -11.03
N SER A 89 -73.25 -69.63 -10.79
CA SER A 89 -72.21 -69.76 -11.81
C SER A 89 -70.90 -70.21 -11.14
N ASN A 90 -69.95 -70.69 -11.92
CA ASN A 90 -68.62 -71.01 -11.40
C ASN A 90 -68.04 -69.82 -10.60
N LEU A 91 -67.45 -70.12 -9.44
CA LEU A 91 -67.06 -69.11 -8.45
C LEU A 91 -65.68 -69.42 -7.86
N ASP A 92 -64.76 -68.45 -7.96
CA ASP A 92 -63.49 -68.50 -7.24
C ASP A 92 -63.58 -67.66 -5.97
N VAL A 93 -63.33 -68.29 -4.83
CA VAL A 93 -63.39 -67.74 -3.48
C VAL A 93 -61.98 -67.74 -2.89
N HIS A 94 -61.46 -66.58 -2.53
CA HIS A 94 -60.10 -66.40 -2.03
C HIS A 94 -60.06 -66.22 -0.52
N ALA A 95 -59.07 -66.80 0.13
CA ALA A 95 -58.82 -66.59 1.55
C ALA A 95 -58.34 -65.16 1.81
N VAL A 96 -58.93 -64.53 2.82
CA VAL A 96 -58.57 -63.19 3.28
C VAL A 96 -57.79 -63.32 4.59
N PHE A 97 -56.60 -62.73 4.62
CA PHE A 97 -55.72 -62.71 5.77
C PHE A 97 -55.48 -61.28 6.25
N LYS A 98 -55.33 -61.10 7.56
CA LYS A 98 -54.87 -59.85 8.18
C LYS A 98 -53.51 -60.10 8.86
N PRO A 99 -52.50 -59.24 8.70
CA PRO A 99 -51.25 -59.38 9.45
C PRO A 99 -51.48 -59.37 10.97
N ILE A 100 -50.64 -60.09 11.71
CA ILE A 100 -50.55 -59.95 13.17
C ILE A 100 -49.89 -58.62 13.46
N GLU A 101 -50.59 -57.77 14.18
CA GLU A 101 -50.20 -56.42 14.53
C GLU A 101 -49.99 -56.30 16.04
N TYR A 102 -48.89 -55.69 16.45
CA TYR A 102 -48.58 -55.35 17.83
C TYR A 102 -48.63 -53.85 18.03
N THR A 103 -49.17 -53.41 19.16
CA THR A 103 -49.31 -51.99 19.48
C THR A 103 -48.06 -51.46 20.15
N ILE A 104 -47.66 -50.24 19.80
CA ILE A 104 -46.61 -49.49 20.50
C ILE A 104 -47.27 -48.54 21.50
N THR A 105 -46.82 -48.59 22.74
CA THR A 105 -47.05 -47.55 23.74
C THR A 105 -45.72 -46.91 24.07
N LYS A 106 -45.63 -45.58 23.97
CA LYS A 106 -44.37 -44.87 24.23
C LYS A 106 -44.59 -43.58 25.03
N THR A 107 -43.55 -43.10 25.72
CA THR A 107 -43.52 -41.74 26.27
C THR A 107 -43.29 -40.69 25.19
N ASP A 108 -43.68 -39.44 25.45
CA ASP A 108 -43.66 -38.35 24.46
C ASP A 108 -42.26 -38.01 23.96
N ASN A 109 -41.24 -38.18 24.80
CA ASN A 109 -39.83 -37.97 24.47
C ASN A 109 -39.21 -39.12 23.67
N VAL A 110 -39.96 -40.13 23.26
CA VAL A 110 -39.44 -41.24 22.45
C VAL A 110 -39.90 -41.11 21.00
N LYS A 111 -38.93 -41.17 20.08
CA LYS A 111 -39.17 -41.32 18.66
C LYS A 111 -38.95 -42.78 18.26
N VAL A 112 -39.99 -43.39 17.69
CA VAL A 112 -39.92 -44.72 17.08
C VAL A 112 -40.08 -44.56 15.59
N THR A 113 -39.24 -45.23 14.81
CA THR A 113 -39.33 -45.23 13.35
C THR A 113 -39.28 -46.64 12.78
N VAL A 114 -39.95 -46.83 11.65
CA VAL A 114 -39.89 -48.05 10.84
C VAL A 114 -39.64 -47.66 9.39
N VAL A 115 -38.94 -48.50 8.63
CA VAL A 115 -38.74 -48.27 7.20
C VAL A 115 -39.71 -49.14 6.41
N ARG A 116 -40.62 -48.52 5.65
CA ARG A 116 -41.54 -49.20 4.73
C ARG A 116 -41.44 -48.53 3.37
N ASP A 117 -41.39 -49.30 2.28
CA ASP A 117 -41.26 -48.80 0.90
C ASP A 117 -40.12 -47.78 0.72
N ASN A 118 -38.95 -48.03 1.33
CA ASN A 118 -37.79 -47.13 1.39
C ASN A 118 -38.08 -45.74 1.99
N LYS A 119 -39.11 -45.62 2.84
CA LYS A 119 -39.45 -44.40 3.57
C LYS A 119 -39.42 -44.65 5.07
N THR A 120 -38.79 -43.75 5.81
CA THR A 120 -38.85 -43.72 7.26
C THR A 120 -40.20 -43.17 7.71
N ILE A 121 -40.96 -43.99 8.42
CA ILE A 121 -42.25 -43.64 9.02
C ILE A 121 -42.04 -43.48 10.51
N VAL A 122 -42.50 -42.37 11.09
CA VAL A 122 -42.51 -42.16 12.54
C VAL A 122 -43.78 -42.77 13.12
N LEU A 123 -43.63 -43.61 14.14
CA LEU A 123 -44.73 -44.28 14.82
C LEU A 123 -45.10 -43.51 16.09
N ASN A 124 -46.40 -43.32 16.30
CA ASN A 124 -47.01 -42.68 17.46
C ASN A 124 -47.47 -43.73 18.48
N SER A 125 -47.76 -43.27 19.70
CA SER A 125 -48.35 -44.14 20.72
C SER A 125 -49.74 -44.59 20.27
N GLY A 126 -50.02 -45.89 20.33
CA GLY A 126 -51.22 -46.53 19.80
C GLY A 126 -51.10 -47.05 18.36
N ASP A 127 -50.05 -46.67 17.62
CA ASP A 127 -49.82 -47.21 16.28
C ASP A 127 -49.45 -48.70 16.36
N SER A 128 -49.71 -49.42 15.27
CA SER A 128 -49.41 -50.83 15.14
C SER A 128 -48.24 -51.12 14.21
N VAL A 129 -47.49 -52.16 14.56
CA VAL A 129 -46.37 -52.70 13.80
C VAL A 129 -46.64 -54.16 13.51
N THR A 130 -46.35 -54.59 12.28
CA THR A 130 -46.54 -55.98 11.90
C THR A 130 -45.47 -56.83 12.57
N ARG A 131 -45.86 -58.03 13.03
CA ARG A 131 -44.93 -59.02 13.59
C ARG A 131 -43.73 -59.23 12.66
N GLY A 132 -42.52 -59.08 13.19
CA GLY A 132 -41.24 -59.24 12.49
C GLY A 132 -40.70 -57.99 11.81
N GLU A 133 -41.38 -56.84 11.85
CA GLU A 133 -40.80 -55.58 11.37
C GLU A 133 -39.71 -55.07 12.32
N THR A 134 -38.63 -54.51 11.77
CA THR A 134 -37.58 -53.83 12.53
C THR A 134 -37.92 -52.36 12.76
N ILE A 135 -37.91 -51.91 14.01
CA ILE A 135 -38.05 -50.51 14.40
C ILE A 135 -36.72 -49.96 14.93
N THR A 136 -36.53 -48.66 14.84
CA THR A 136 -35.47 -47.91 15.51
C THR A 136 -36.08 -46.99 16.57
N VAL A 137 -35.54 -47.01 17.78
CA VAL A 137 -36.03 -46.30 18.95
C VAL A 137 -34.97 -45.32 19.44
N SER A 138 -35.36 -44.06 19.57
CA SER A 138 -34.49 -42.96 20.03
C SER A 138 -35.19 -42.13 21.08
N VAL A 139 -34.50 -41.77 22.16
CA VAL A 139 -34.92 -40.73 23.09
C VAL A 139 -34.53 -39.38 22.50
N VAL A 140 -35.51 -38.49 22.39
CA VAL A 140 -35.37 -37.10 21.95
C VAL A 140 -35.20 -36.24 23.20
N LEU A 141 -34.07 -35.53 23.29
CA LEU A 141 -33.73 -34.66 24.42
C LEU A 141 -33.98 -33.19 24.05
N ALA A 142 -34.48 -32.40 25.00
CA ALA A 142 -34.43 -30.94 24.94
C ALA A 142 -33.05 -30.41 25.35
N GLU A 143 -32.76 -29.11 25.12
CA GLU A 143 -31.45 -28.48 25.36
C GLU A 143 -30.91 -28.68 26.79
N ASN A 144 -31.78 -28.83 27.80
CA ASN A 144 -31.38 -28.97 29.21
C ASN A 144 -31.64 -30.37 29.78
N GLN A 145 -31.72 -31.40 28.93
CA GLN A 145 -32.00 -32.77 29.34
C GLN A 145 -30.84 -33.70 29.00
N VAL A 146 -30.55 -34.65 29.90
CA VAL A 146 -29.56 -35.69 29.67
C VAL A 146 -30.26 -37.04 29.60
N PHE A 147 -29.84 -37.89 28.65
CA PHE A 147 -30.32 -39.27 28.56
C PHE A 147 -29.89 -40.05 29.80
N GLU A 148 -30.86 -40.65 30.48
CA GLU A 148 -30.57 -41.53 31.61
C GLU A 148 -30.57 -43.00 31.16
N THR A 149 -31.67 -43.46 30.58
CA THR A 149 -31.81 -44.83 30.06
C THR A 149 -33.03 -44.94 29.13
N LEU A 150 -33.00 -45.91 28.22
CA LEU A 150 -34.15 -46.30 27.41
C LEU A 150 -34.67 -47.65 27.92
N LEU A 151 -35.94 -47.71 28.31
CA LEU A 151 -36.59 -48.95 28.71
C LEU A 151 -37.53 -49.45 27.61
N ILE A 152 -37.39 -50.71 27.21
CA ILE A 152 -38.31 -51.41 26.30
C ILE A 152 -38.79 -52.65 27.03
N ASN A 153 -40.09 -52.71 27.34
CA ASN A 153 -40.69 -53.78 28.15
C ASN A 153 -39.91 -54.04 29.47
N ASP A 154 -39.55 -52.94 30.14
CA ASP A 154 -38.77 -52.89 31.39
C ASP A 154 -37.29 -53.31 31.31
N GLU A 155 -36.77 -53.63 30.12
CA GLU A 155 -35.34 -53.89 29.89
C GLU A 155 -34.59 -52.63 29.44
N SER A 156 -33.34 -52.46 29.91
CA SER A 156 -32.52 -51.27 29.63
C SER A 156 -31.74 -51.40 28.32
N TYR A 157 -31.75 -50.32 27.55
CA TYR A 157 -31.05 -50.18 26.28
C TYR A 157 -30.29 -48.85 26.22
N GLU A 158 -29.26 -48.82 25.38
CA GLU A 158 -28.62 -47.58 24.92
C GLU A 158 -29.58 -46.79 24.03
N ASN A 159 -29.32 -45.49 23.88
CA ASN A 159 -30.08 -44.66 22.96
C ASN A 159 -29.84 -45.09 21.49
N ASN A 160 -30.83 -44.91 20.61
CA ASN A 160 -30.79 -45.26 19.18
C ASN A 160 -30.69 -46.77 18.86
N VAL A 161 -31.36 -47.61 19.64
CA VAL A 161 -31.40 -49.07 19.41
C VAL A 161 -32.35 -49.45 18.26
N SER A 162 -32.07 -50.54 17.55
CA SER A 162 -32.99 -51.15 16.58
C SER A 162 -33.34 -52.60 16.95
N LEU A 163 -34.61 -52.99 16.83
CA LEU A 163 -35.10 -54.33 17.18
C LEU A 163 -36.28 -54.80 16.31
N GLU A 164 -36.48 -56.11 16.20
CA GLU A 164 -37.63 -56.73 15.55
C GLU A 164 -38.81 -56.93 16.52
N VAL A 165 -40.04 -56.65 16.07
CA VAL A 165 -41.22 -56.65 16.94
C VAL A 165 -41.95 -58.00 16.95
N TYR A 166 -42.04 -58.64 18.12
CA TYR A 166 -42.74 -59.92 18.31
C TYR A 166 -43.82 -59.90 19.40
N GLU A 167 -44.03 -58.75 20.02
CA GLU A 167 -45.00 -58.53 21.08
C GLU A 167 -45.39 -57.05 21.16
N ASN A 168 -46.41 -56.73 21.96
CA ASN A 168 -46.73 -55.34 22.27
C ASN A 168 -45.55 -54.69 23.00
N LEU A 169 -45.21 -53.46 22.62
CA LEU A 169 -44.06 -52.75 23.17
C LEU A 169 -44.52 -51.62 24.07
N THR A 170 -43.94 -51.53 25.27
CA THR A 170 -43.99 -50.37 26.15
C THR A 170 -42.60 -49.76 26.20
N ILE A 171 -42.46 -48.53 25.70
CA ILE A 171 -41.19 -47.86 25.51
C ILE A 171 -41.14 -46.58 26.34
N VAL A 172 -40.20 -46.51 27.28
CA VAL A 172 -40.06 -45.37 28.19
C VAL A 172 -38.66 -44.79 28.05
N GLY A 173 -38.57 -43.55 27.57
CA GLY A 173 -37.32 -42.80 27.61
C GLY A 173 -37.19 -42.10 28.96
N LYS A 174 -36.21 -42.49 29.77
CA LYS A 174 -35.87 -41.76 31.00
C LYS A 174 -34.82 -40.71 30.72
N ILE A 175 -35.05 -39.54 31.29
CA ILE A 175 -34.23 -38.35 31.14
C ILE A 175 -34.04 -37.74 32.51
N LYS A 176 -32.89 -37.10 32.71
CA LYS A 176 -32.67 -36.20 33.84
C LYS A 176 -32.96 -34.77 33.39
N ASP A 177 -33.81 -34.09 34.14
CA ASP A 177 -33.99 -32.64 34.01
C ASP A 177 -32.85 -31.92 34.75
N GLN A 178 -32.64 -30.64 34.43
CA GLN A 178 -31.50 -29.84 34.89
C GLN A 178 -31.28 -29.86 36.42
N GLY A 179 -32.35 -29.96 37.21
CA GLY A 179 -32.27 -30.00 38.68
C GLY A 179 -31.72 -31.31 39.27
N ASP A 180 -31.66 -32.38 38.47
CA ASP A 180 -31.21 -33.73 38.88
C ASP A 180 -29.83 -34.09 38.31
N LEU A 181 -29.17 -33.14 37.63
CA LEU A 181 -27.84 -33.33 37.05
C LEU A 181 -26.75 -33.19 38.11
N THR A 182 -25.72 -34.02 37.99
CA THR A 182 -24.49 -33.88 38.77
C THR A 182 -23.66 -32.69 38.28
N ASN A 183 -22.78 -32.17 39.13
CA ASN A 183 -21.86 -31.08 38.75
C ASN A 183 -21.02 -31.44 37.52
N LYS A 184 -20.62 -32.72 37.39
CA LYS A 184 -19.92 -33.21 36.20
C LYS A 184 -20.79 -33.16 34.93
N GLU A 185 -22.05 -33.56 35.00
CA GLU A 185 -22.98 -33.50 33.86
C GLU A 185 -23.30 -32.04 33.46
N LEU A 186 -23.37 -31.13 34.44
CA LEU A 186 -23.52 -29.68 34.21
C LEU A 186 -22.25 -29.07 33.58
N LEU A 187 -21.06 -29.48 34.04
CA LEU A 187 -19.77 -29.08 33.48
C LEU A 187 -19.65 -29.53 32.01
N GLU A 188 -20.02 -30.78 31.70
CA GLU A 188 -20.03 -31.31 30.34
C GLU A 188 -21.05 -30.59 29.44
N GLN A 189 -22.18 -30.11 29.98
CA GLN A 189 -23.11 -29.26 29.23
C GLN A 189 -22.49 -27.91 28.88
N ASP A 190 -21.81 -27.26 29.82
CA ASP A 190 -21.14 -25.97 29.60
C ASP A 190 -20.04 -26.08 28.53
N ILE A 191 -19.25 -27.16 28.58
CA ILE A 191 -18.23 -27.46 27.57
C ILE A 191 -18.85 -27.59 26.17
N ARG A 192 -19.95 -28.34 26.04
CA ARG A 192 -20.61 -28.55 24.74
C ARG A 192 -21.17 -27.26 24.13
N GLN A 193 -21.56 -26.29 24.97
CA GLN A 193 -22.12 -25.01 24.49
C GLN A 193 -21.06 -24.08 23.91
N ILE A 194 -19.85 -24.07 24.45
CA ILE A 194 -18.73 -23.29 23.90
C ILE A 194 -18.25 -23.92 22.59
N GLY A 195 -18.35 -25.25 22.47
CA GLY A 195 -17.87 -25.99 21.31
C GLY A 195 -16.34 -26.11 21.32
N THR A 196 -15.76 -26.55 20.21
CA THR A 196 -14.31 -26.73 20.05
C THR A 196 -13.70 -25.81 18.99
N TYR A 197 -14.51 -24.93 18.41
CA TYR A 197 -14.11 -24.06 17.30
C TYR A 197 -14.81 -22.70 17.41
N LEU A 198 -14.03 -21.62 17.55
CA LEU A 198 -14.56 -20.25 17.65
C LEU A 198 -14.65 -19.53 16.30
N GLY A 199 -14.36 -20.22 15.20
CA GLY A 199 -14.46 -19.62 13.87
C GLY A 199 -13.19 -18.90 13.42
N GLU A 200 -13.36 -18.17 12.31
CA GLU A 200 -12.35 -17.28 11.74
C GLU A 200 -12.42 -15.90 12.43
N GLN A 201 -11.27 -15.39 12.87
CA GLN A 201 -11.13 -14.13 13.59
C GLN A 201 -10.23 -13.18 12.80
N SER A 202 -10.62 -11.91 12.74
CA SER A 202 -9.83 -10.84 12.09
C SER A 202 -9.71 -9.58 12.95
N SER A 203 -10.17 -9.66 14.20
CA SER A 203 -10.17 -8.58 15.19
C SER A 203 -10.22 -9.17 16.59
N ASP A 204 -9.85 -8.38 17.57
CA ASP A 204 -9.96 -8.73 18.98
C ASP A 204 -11.37 -9.20 19.35
N PHE A 205 -11.44 -10.14 20.30
CA PHE A 205 -12.71 -10.70 20.77
C PHE A 205 -12.62 -11.07 22.24
N THR A 206 -13.79 -11.19 22.87
CA THR A 206 -13.89 -11.50 24.30
C THR A 206 -14.30 -12.96 24.48
N LEU A 207 -13.58 -13.66 25.33
CA LEU A 207 -13.82 -15.05 25.71
C LEU A 207 -14.78 -15.12 26.91
N PRO A 208 -15.66 -16.14 26.98
CA PRO A 208 -16.58 -16.30 28.09
C PRO A 208 -15.82 -16.68 29.37
N THR A 209 -16.23 -16.10 30.49
CA THR A 209 -15.66 -16.40 31.82
C THR A 209 -16.56 -17.28 32.67
N GLN A 210 -17.80 -17.54 32.21
CA GLN A 210 -18.74 -18.46 32.84
C GLN A 210 -19.47 -19.30 31.79
N GLY A 211 -19.71 -20.58 32.12
CA GLY A 211 -20.65 -21.44 31.41
C GLY A 211 -22.09 -21.18 31.83
N ALA A 212 -23.06 -21.63 31.03
CA ALA A 212 -24.48 -21.35 31.29
C ALA A 212 -25.02 -22.02 32.56
N ASN A 213 -24.38 -23.09 33.03
CA ASN A 213 -24.68 -23.78 34.27
C ASN A 213 -23.81 -23.33 35.45
N GLY A 214 -23.04 -22.24 35.29
CA GLY A 214 -22.31 -21.58 36.36
C GLY A 214 -20.87 -22.05 36.56
N SER A 215 -20.31 -22.87 35.65
CA SER A 215 -18.87 -23.15 35.66
C SER A 215 -18.07 -21.87 35.47
N ASN A 216 -16.95 -21.73 36.17
CA ASN A 216 -15.96 -20.69 35.90
C ASN A 216 -15.05 -21.14 34.77
N ILE A 217 -14.69 -20.21 33.89
CA ILE A 217 -13.86 -20.49 32.72
C ILE A 217 -12.67 -19.55 32.72
N SER A 218 -11.47 -20.13 32.62
CA SER A 218 -10.23 -19.38 32.39
C SER A 218 -9.53 -19.89 31.13
N TRP A 219 -8.66 -19.07 30.54
CA TRP A 219 -8.13 -19.32 29.21
C TRP A 219 -6.60 -19.25 29.19
N SER A 220 -5.98 -20.11 28.40
CA SER A 220 -4.55 -20.06 28.09
C SER A 220 -4.31 -20.33 26.60
N VAL A 221 -3.16 -19.90 26.07
CA VAL A 221 -2.74 -20.19 24.70
C VAL A 221 -1.89 -21.46 24.73
N LEU A 222 -2.29 -22.48 23.98
CA LEU A 222 -1.52 -23.73 23.83
C LEU A 222 -0.52 -23.64 22.66
N SER A 223 -0.95 -23.08 21.52
CA SER A 223 -0.09 -22.91 20.35
C SER A 223 -0.58 -21.78 19.43
N GLY A 224 0.36 -21.23 18.65
CA GLY A 224 0.14 -20.10 17.75
C GLY A 224 0.54 -18.76 18.39
N GLU A 225 0.93 -17.80 17.55
CA GLU A 225 1.45 -16.50 18.01
C GLU A 225 0.47 -15.35 17.76
N SER A 226 -0.50 -15.53 16.85
CA SER A 226 -1.47 -14.48 16.48
C SER A 226 -2.50 -14.08 17.54
N ILE A 227 -2.50 -14.69 18.74
CA ILE A 227 -3.40 -14.31 19.84
C ILE A 227 -2.62 -14.15 21.13
N VAL A 228 -2.79 -12.99 21.77
CA VAL A 228 -2.34 -12.72 23.14
C VAL A 228 -3.55 -12.56 24.05
N LEU A 229 -3.53 -13.20 25.22
CA LEU A 229 -4.64 -13.13 26.18
C LEU A 229 -4.35 -12.11 27.29
N GLU A 230 -5.25 -11.13 27.44
CA GLU A 230 -5.30 -10.21 28.57
C GLU A 230 -6.55 -10.48 29.41
N GLY A 231 -6.42 -11.42 30.36
CA GLY A 231 -7.58 -11.92 31.10
C GLY A 231 -8.51 -12.73 30.20
N ASN A 232 -9.71 -12.20 29.93
CA ASN A 232 -10.65 -12.81 28.98
C ASN A 232 -10.72 -12.09 27.63
N GLN A 233 -9.85 -11.10 27.39
CA GLN A 233 -9.73 -10.45 26.09
C GLN A 233 -8.65 -11.17 25.26
N ALA A 234 -9.03 -11.62 24.06
CA ALA A 234 -8.10 -12.13 23.07
C ALA A 234 -7.73 -10.99 22.11
N ILE A 235 -6.47 -10.55 22.16
CA ILE A 235 -5.88 -9.55 21.28
C ILE A 235 -5.33 -10.27 20.06
N VAL A 236 -5.77 -9.88 18.87
CA VAL A 236 -5.46 -10.55 17.61
C VAL A 236 -4.38 -9.79 16.85
N ASP A 237 -3.20 -10.39 16.70
CA ASP A 237 -2.17 -9.94 15.77
C ASP A 237 -2.24 -10.79 14.49
N ARG A 238 -2.65 -10.18 13.37
CA ARG A 238 -2.94 -10.94 12.15
C ARG A 238 -1.65 -11.31 11.41
N PRO A 239 -1.48 -12.58 11.00
CA PRO A 239 -0.28 -13.03 10.31
C PRO A 239 -0.19 -12.47 8.89
N ILE A 240 1.02 -12.36 8.35
CA ILE A 240 1.27 -11.97 6.96
C ILE A 240 1.36 -13.24 6.09
N GLY A 241 0.72 -13.22 4.91
CA GLY A 241 0.83 -14.27 3.89
C GLY A 241 -0.23 -15.39 3.96
N ALA A 242 -0.40 -16.05 5.12
CA ALA A 242 -1.34 -17.17 5.31
C ALA A 242 -2.09 -17.07 6.64
N ASP A 243 -3.31 -17.61 6.69
CA ASP A 243 -4.09 -17.69 7.92
C ASP A 243 -3.35 -18.60 8.93
N GLU A 244 -3.40 -18.25 10.22
CA GLU A 244 -2.80 -19.05 11.30
C GLU A 244 -3.89 -19.77 12.09
N THR A 245 -3.65 -21.04 12.43
CA THR A 245 -4.46 -21.77 13.40
C THR A 245 -3.86 -21.62 14.78
N VAL A 246 -4.59 -20.97 15.68
CA VAL A 246 -4.26 -20.84 17.10
C VAL A 246 -5.08 -21.84 17.90
N VAL A 247 -4.46 -22.51 18.86
CA VAL A 247 -5.15 -23.41 19.80
C VAL A 247 -5.12 -22.79 21.19
N LEU A 248 -6.30 -22.53 21.73
CA LEU A 248 -6.50 -22.08 23.10
C LEU A 248 -6.90 -23.27 23.98
N ILE A 249 -6.67 -23.18 25.29
CA ILE A 249 -7.26 -24.08 26.27
C ILE A 249 -8.28 -23.31 27.10
N ALA A 250 -9.51 -23.81 27.14
CA ALA A 250 -10.54 -23.40 28.08
C ALA A 250 -10.48 -24.33 29.31
N HIS A 251 -10.15 -23.77 30.46
CA HIS A 251 -10.13 -24.45 31.75
C HIS A 251 -11.47 -24.22 32.46
N PHE A 252 -12.27 -25.27 32.61
CA PHE A 252 -13.56 -25.21 33.28
C PHE A 252 -13.46 -25.69 34.73
N GLU A 253 -14.17 -25.03 35.63
CA GLU A 253 -14.32 -25.45 37.03
C GLU A 253 -15.77 -25.24 37.51
N LEU A 254 -16.39 -26.28 38.06
CA LEU A 254 -17.70 -26.18 38.73
C LEU A 254 -17.70 -26.96 40.03
N GLU A 255 -17.74 -26.24 41.16
CA GLU A 255 -17.81 -26.81 42.51
C GLU A 255 -16.81 -27.95 42.78
N GLY A 256 -15.58 -27.82 42.26
CA GLY A 256 -14.48 -28.77 42.47
C GLY A 256 -14.30 -29.82 41.36
N GLU A 257 -15.21 -29.91 40.39
CA GLU A 257 -14.98 -30.66 39.14
C GLU A 257 -14.27 -29.76 38.13
N THR A 258 -13.23 -30.27 37.45
CA THR A 258 -12.43 -29.50 36.49
C THR A 258 -12.21 -30.27 35.19
N GLU A 259 -12.21 -29.58 34.05
CA GLU A 259 -11.93 -30.18 32.74
C GLU A 259 -11.31 -29.13 31.80
N ASP A 260 -10.34 -29.56 30.99
CA ASP A 260 -9.65 -28.70 30.02
C ASP A 260 -10.04 -29.07 28.59
N VAL A 261 -10.35 -28.07 27.78
CA VAL A 261 -10.80 -28.28 26.41
C VAL A 261 -9.97 -27.43 25.44
N GLU A 262 -9.41 -28.08 24.44
CA GLU A 262 -8.73 -27.39 23.34
C GLU A 262 -9.75 -26.75 22.39
N ILE A 263 -9.56 -25.46 22.13
CA ILE A 263 -10.41 -24.64 21.29
C ILE A 263 -9.59 -24.12 20.13
N VAL A 264 -10.02 -24.45 18.91
CA VAL A 264 -9.36 -24.00 17.69
C VAL A 264 -9.91 -22.65 17.25
N VAL A 265 -9.01 -21.73 16.90
CA VAL A 265 -9.31 -20.43 16.32
C VAL A 265 -8.50 -20.27 15.04
N ILE A 266 -9.12 -19.84 13.94
CA ILE A 266 -8.38 -19.47 12.73
C ILE A 266 -8.23 -17.96 12.73
N VAL A 267 -7.01 -17.45 12.86
CA VAL A 267 -6.74 -16.03 12.67
C VAL A 267 -6.49 -15.77 11.19
N LEU A 268 -7.35 -14.96 10.59
CA LEU A 268 -7.25 -14.58 9.20
C LEU A 268 -6.03 -13.69 8.99
N LYS A 269 -5.24 -14.03 7.97
CA LYS A 269 -4.11 -13.21 7.52
C LYS A 269 -4.54 -11.79 7.24
N LYS A 270 -3.62 -10.84 7.30
CA LYS A 270 -3.87 -9.48 6.82
C LYS A 270 -4.35 -9.54 5.36
N THR A 271 -5.47 -8.86 5.09
CA THR A 271 -5.95 -8.70 3.72
C THR A 271 -5.06 -7.65 3.08
N GLU A 272 -4.11 -8.09 2.26
CA GLU A 272 -3.37 -7.19 1.39
C GLU A 272 -4.39 -6.48 0.51
N THR A 273 -4.56 -5.17 0.74
CA THR A 273 -5.31 -4.35 -0.19
C THR A 273 -4.37 -4.12 -1.36
N GLU A 274 -4.59 -4.82 -2.47
CA GLU A 274 -3.87 -4.52 -3.72
C GLU A 274 -4.08 -3.04 -4.04
N LYS A 275 -3.05 -2.22 -3.81
CA LYS A 275 -3.02 -0.85 -4.29
C LYS A 275 -2.53 -0.89 -5.72
N PHE A 276 -3.44 -0.56 -6.63
CA PHE A 276 -3.10 -0.35 -8.02
C PHE A 276 -2.40 0.99 -8.21
N ALA A 277 -1.51 1.05 -9.19
CA ALA A 277 -1.03 2.33 -9.68
C ALA A 277 -2.22 3.19 -10.11
N THR A 278 -2.20 4.46 -9.75
CA THR A 278 -3.25 5.42 -10.08
C THR A 278 -3.32 5.71 -11.58
N GLU A 279 -2.20 5.49 -12.29
CA GLU A 279 -2.02 5.73 -13.72
C GLU A 279 -0.73 5.02 -14.19
N LEU A 280 -0.49 4.93 -15.50
CA LEU A 280 0.79 4.50 -16.08
C LEU A 280 1.90 5.49 -15.74
N PHE A 281 3.12 5.00 -15.56
CA PHE A 281 4.30 5.82 -15.26
C PHE A 281 5.56 5.25 -15.91
N ILE A 282 6.63 6.04 -15.94
CA ILE A 282 7.96 5.62 -16.39
C ILE A 282 8.56 4.73 -15.30
N SER A 283 8.70 3.45 -15.58
CA SER A 283 9.24 2.44 -14.67
C SER A 283 10.74 2.27 -14.76
N GLU A 284 11.33 2.54 -15.93
CA GLU A 284 12.77 2.41 -16.12
C GLU A 284 13.30 3.42 -17.15
N TYR A 285 14.50 3.93 -16.88
CA TYR A 285 15.31 4.72 -17.78
C TYR A 285 16.67 4.05 -17.89
N GLY A 286 17.12 3.80 -19.12
CA GLY A 286 18.45 3.27 -19.37
C GLY A 286 19.24 4.15 -20.31
N GLU A 287 20.41 4.59 -19.84
CA GLU A 287 21.47 5.15 -20.68
C GLU A 287 22.76 4.35 -20.44
N GLY A 288 23.24 3.65 -21.46
CA GLY A 288 24.48 2.89 -21.38
C GLY A 288 25.73 3.74 -21.59
N MET A 289 26.88 3.24 -21.12
CA MET A 289 28.15 4.00 -21.16
C MET A 289 28.68 4.25 -22.57
N VAL A 290 28.42 3.29 -23.47
CA VAL A 290 28.97 3.28 -24.82
C VAL A 290 27.88 2.93 -25.82
N GLY A 291 27.82 3.69 -26.92
CA GLY A 291 26.95 3.41 -28.04
C GLY A 291 25.50 3.85 -27.81
N ASN A 292 24.57 3.03 -28.27
CA ASN A 292 23.14 3.36 -28.35
C ASN A 292 22.29 2.52 -27.40
N ASN A 293 22.85 1.97 -26.32
CA ASN A 293 22.09 1.28 -25.28
C ASN A 293 21.19 2.30 -24.56
N LYS A 294 20.02 2.58 -25.13
CA LYS A 294 19.10 3.60 -24.61
C LYS A 294 17.67 3.11 -24.73
N TYR A 295 16.91 3.24 -23.66
CA TYR A 295 15.49 2.89 -23.64
C TYR A 295 14.75 3.60 -22.52
N ILE A 296 13.43 3.66 -22.67
CA ILE A 296 12.46 4.10 -21.67
C ILE A 296 11.42 3.00 -21.54
N GLU A 297 11.07 2.65 -20.32
CA GLU A 297 10.03 1.68 -20.02
C GLU A 297 8.83 2.36 -19.34
N ILE A 298 7.63 2.01 -19.79
CA ILE A 298 6.36 2.46 -19.22
C ILE A 298 5.65 1.26 -18.60
N PHE A 299 5.19 1.38 -17.36
CA PHE A 299 4.51 0.30 -16.64
C PHE A 299 3.00 0.56 -16.43
N ASN A 300 2.19 -0.50 -16.54
CA ASN A 300 0.76 -0.48 -16.20
C ASN A 300 0.46 -1.27 -14.91
N GLY A 301 0.50 -0.57 -13.77
CA GLY A 301 0.09 -1.12 -12.46
C GLY A 301 -1.38 -0.94 -12.10
N THR A 302 -2.26 -0.52 -13.02
CA THR A 302 -3.59 0.05 -12.70
C THR A 302 -4.69 -0.96 -12.33
N GLY A 303 -4.35 -2.25 -12.19
CA GLY A 303 -5.30 -3.33 -11.95
C GLY A 303 -6.17 -3.70 -13.15
N SER A 304 -6.02 -3.01 -14.29
CA SER A 304 -6.75 -3.30 -15.52
C SER A 304 -5.96 -2.94 -16.78
N PRO A 305 -6.28 -3.52 -17.96
CA PRO A 305 -5.62 -3.15 -19.20
C PRO A 305 -5.90 -1.69 -19.61
N VAL A 306 -4.86 -0.96 -20.03
CA VAL A 306 -4.96 0.45 -20.46
C VAL A 306 -4.60 0.58 -21.93
N ASN A 307 -5.39 1.37 -22.67
CA ASN A 307 -5.11 1.67 -24.07
C ASN A 307 -4.15 2.85 -24.18
N LEU A 308 -3.02 2.65 -24.87
CA LEU A 308 -1.95 3.63 -24.97
C LEU A 308 -2.21 4.74 -26.00
N LYS A 309 -3.27 4.67 -26.82
CA LYS A 309 -3.53 5.63 -27.93
C LYS A 309 -3.56 7.11 -27.52
N ASP A 310 -3.86 7.40 -26.25
CA ASP A 310 -3.99 8.75 -25.70
C ASP A 310 -2.69 9.24 -25.03
N TYR A 311 -1.62 8.43 -25.09
CA TYR A 311 -0.33 8.69 -24.46
C TYR A 311 0.75 8.99 -25.50
N GLU A 312 1.82 9.64 -25.03
CA GLU A 312 3.04 9.85 -25.81
C GLU A 312 4.25 10.14 -24.91
N VAL A 313 5.44 9.84 -25.42
CA VAL A 313 6.71 10.22 -24.79
C VAL A 313 7.36 11.32 -25.62
N ARG A 314 7.79 12.38 -24.97
CA ARG A 314 8.42 13.55 -25.58
C ARG A 314 9.84 13.72 -25.05
N LEU A 315 10.78 13.92 -25.96
CA LEU A 315 12.18 14.23 -25.68
C LEU A 315 12.40 15.74 -25.82
N TYR A 316 12.92 16.35 -24.77
CA TYR A 316 13.32 17.75 -24.72
C TYR A 316 14.84 17.83 -24.60
N ASP A 317 15.50 17.92 -25.76
CA ASP A 317 16.96 17.90 -25.77
C ASP A 317 17.56 19.18 -25.19
N ASN A 318 18.59 19.05 -24.37
CA ASN A 318 19.49 20.12 -23.92
C ASN A 318 18.72 21.36 -23.43
N GLY A 319 17.78 21.14 -22.51
CA GLY A 319 17.01 22.20 -21.86
C GLY A 319 15.99 22.92 -22.73
N LYS A 320 15.59 22.37 -23.88
CA LYS A 320 14.51 22.95 -24.69
C LYS A 320 13.17 22.94 -23.95
N THR A 321 12.32 23.93 -24.26
CA THR A 321 10.91 24.00 -23.83
C THR A 321 9.93 23.42 -24.85
N SER A 322 10.42 23.03 -26.03
CA SER A 322 9.65 22.36 -27.09
C SER A 322 10.29 21.00 -27.40
N PRO A 323 9.49 19.96 -27.65
CA PRO A 323 10.03 18.63 -27.88
C PRO A 323 10.79 18.55 -29.21
N GLY A 324 11.99 17.97 -29.19
CA GLY A 324 12.76 17.67 -30.40
C GLY A 324 12.23 16.42 -31.11
N ASN A 325 11.85 15.41 -30.33
CA ASN A 325 11.31 14.15 -30.81
C ASN A 325 10.09 13.75 -29.98
N THR A 326 9.13 13.09 -30.63
CA THR A 326 7.91 12.61 -29.98
C THR A 326 7.61 11.20 -30.45
N PHE A 327 7.29 10.33 -29.51
CA PHE A 327 6.78 8.98 -29.76
C PHE A 327 5.32 8.93 -29.36
N VAL A 328 4.44 8.81 -30.35
CA VAL A 328 3.01 8.62 -30.15
C VAL A 328 2.71 7.13 -30.17
N PHE A 329 1.98 6.67 -29.15
CA PHE A 329 1.55 5.28 -29.09
C PHE A 329 0.39 5.02 -30.05
N GLY A 330 0.25 3.78 -30.50
CA GLY A 330 -0.89 3.35 -31.31
C GLY A 330 -2.06 2.86 -30.46
N ASP A 331 -3.05 2.28 -31.13
CA ASP A 331 -4.14 1.52 -30.49
C ASP A 331 -3.60 0.20 -29.92
N ILE A 332 -2.92 0.30 -28.78
CA ILE A 332 -2.22 -0.79 -28.09
C ILE A 332 -2.84 -0.92 -26.71
N LEU A 333 -3.35 -2.10 -26.39
CA LEU A 333 -3.90 -2.42 -25.07
C LEU A 333 -2.82 -3.08 -24.22
N LEU A 334 -2.21 -2.33 -23.31
CA LEU A 334 -1.19 -2.82 -22.39
C LEU A 334 -1.88 -3.47 -21.16
N PRO A 335 -1.70 -4.77 -20.90
CA PRO A 335 -2.34 -5.43 -19.75
C PRO A 335 -1.81 -4.90 -18.41
N HIS A 336 -2.58 -5.10 -17.33
CA HIS A 336 -2.07 -4.89 -15.98
C HIS A 336 -0.85 -5.79 -15.72
N GLY A 337 0.18 -5.25 -15.07
CA GLY A 337 1.47 -5.89 -14.88
C GLY A 337 2.37 -5.87 -16.13
N GLY A 338 1.88 -5.34 -17.25
CA GLY A 338 2.65 -5.23 -18.49
C GLY A 338 3.50 -3.96 -18.54
N VAL A 339 4.62 -4.06 -19.24
CA VAL A 339 5.49 -2.92 -19.59
C VAL A 339 5.52 -2.68 -21.11
N TYR A 340 5.75 -1.43 -21.50
CA TYR A 340 6.05 -1.06 -22.88
C TYR A 340 7.43 -0.44 -22.97
N VAL A 341 8.31 -1.00 -23.80
CA VAL A 341 9.70 -0.54 -23.94
C VAL A 341 9.90 0.22 -25.25
N ILE A 342 10.27 1.50 -25.14
CA ILE A 342 10.73 2.31 -26.26
C ILE A 342 12.25 2.29 -26.27
N TYR A 343 12.87 1.70 -27.30
CA TYR A 343 14.31 1.47 -27.32
C TYR A 343 14.99 2.13 -28.53
N ASN A 344 16.31 2.26 -28.48
CA ASN A 344 17.09 2.68 -29.63
C ASN A 344 17.39 1.48 -30.55
N SER A 345 17.22 1.63 -31.86
CA SER A 345 17.50 0.53 -32.81
C SER A 345 18.95 0.04 -32.79
N GLY A 346 19.88 0.84 -32.26
CA GLY A 346 21.28 0.48 -32.05
C GLY A 346 21.59 -0.16 -30.69
N SER A 347 20.60 -0.43 -29.86
CA SER A 347 20.79 -1.12 -28.57
C SER A 347 21.39 -2.51 -28.75
N SER A 348 22.22 -2.92 -27.80
CA SER A 348 22.88 -4.22 -27.77
C SER A 348 21.87 -5.37 -27.63
N THR A 349 22.33 -6.59 -27.91
CA THR A 349 21.54 -7.81 -27.71
C THR A 349 21.12 -8.03 -26.26
N GLU A 350 21.80 -7.41 -25.29
CA GLU A 350 21.43 -7.51 -23.88
C GLU A 350 20.08 -6.85 -23.59
N ILE A 351 19.80 -5.71 -24.22
CA ILE A 351 18.49 -5.04 -24.18
C ILE A 351 17.52 -5.75 -25.12
N VAL A 352 17.92 -5.99 -26.38
CA VAL A 352 17.01 -6.51 -27.42
C VAL A 352 16.43 -7.88 -27.07
N ASN A 353 17.18 -8.75 -26.41
CA ASN A 353 16.70 -10.08 -26.01
C ASN A 353 15.68 -10.06 -24.86
N ARG A 354 15.50 -8.91 -24.20
CA ARG A 354 14.59 -8.73 -23.05
C ARG A 354 13.32 -7.95 -23.39
N LEU A 355 13.21 -7.44 -24.63
CA LEU A 355 12.05 -6.66 -25.04
C LEU A 355 10.75 -7.49 -24.95
N PRO A 356 9.68 -6.93 -24.38
CA PRO A 356 8.41 -7.63 -24.27
C PRO A 356 7.77 -7.85 -25.65
N ASN A 357 7.35 -9.08 -25.93
CA ASN A 357 6.75 -9.46 -27.20
C ASN A 357 5.50 -8.63 -27.51
N GLY A 358 5.54 -7.84 -28.58
CA GLY A 358 4.41 -7.01 -29.04
C GLY A 358 4.25 -5.68 -28.28
N PHE A 359 5.06 -5.42 -27.26
CA PHE A 359 5.02 -4.18 -26.45
C PHE A 359 6.37 -3.44 -26.48
N ALA A 360 7.07 -3.48 -27.60
CA ALA A 360 8.31 -2.73 -27.78
C ALA A 360 8.40 -2.13 -29.18
N LYS A 361 9.03 -0.96 -29.29
CA LYS A 361 9.25 -0.30 -30.57
C LYS A 361 10.48 0.61 -30.54
N ASP A 362 11.25 0.61 -31.62
CA ASP A 362 12.36 1.54 -31.76
C ASP A 362 11.87 2.96 -32.08
N SER A 363 12.54 3.97 -31.52
CA SER A 363 12.15 5.37 -31.72
C SER A 363 13.30 6.35 -31.49
N THR A 364 13.27 7.45 -32.23
CA THR A 364 14.19 8.59 -32.05
C THR A 364 14.00 9.32 -30.73
N VAL A 365 12.92 9.08 -29.98
CA VAL A 365 12.77 9.63 -28.61
C VAL A 365 13.84 9.11 -27.65
N THR A 366 14.54 8.02 -28.03
CA THR A 366 15.68 7.45 -27.29
C THR A 366 17.03 8.10 -27.62
N TYR A 367 17.03 9.20 -28.37
CA TYR A 367 18.25 9.94 -28.68
C TYR A 367 18.71 10.83 -27.51
N PHE A 368 17.98 10.78 -26.39
CA PHE A 368 18.36 11.40 -25.14
C PHE A 368 19.76 11.00 -24.70
N ASN A 369 20.41 11.86 -23.95
CA ASN A 369 21.55 11.54 -23.12
C ASN A 369 21.32 12.16 -21.73
N GLY A 370 22.32 12.05 -20.87
CA GLY A 370 22.20 12.42 -19.46
C GLY A 370 21.55 13.78 -19.17
N ASN A 371 21.68 14.79 -20.04
CA ASN A 371 21.12 16.12 -19.85
C ASN A 371 19.87 16.43 -20.71
N ASP A 372 19.22 15.41 -21.29
CA ASP A 372 17.95 15.54 -22.01
C ASP A 372 16.70 15.05 -21.24
N ALA A 373 15.65 15.88 -21.16
CA ALA A 373 14.48 15.56 -20.34
C ALA A 373 13.52 14.68 -21.13
N ILE A 374 13.02 13.61 -20.49
CA ILE A 374 12.06 12.67 -21.05
C ILE A 374 10.75 12.80 -20.29
N ALA A 375 9.69 13.13 -21.01
CA ALA A 375 8.40 13.41 -20.41
C ALA A 375 7.31 12.51 -20.99
N PHE A 376 6.44 12.01 -20.12
CA PHE A 376 5.31 11.17 -20.46
C PHE A 376 4.02 11.96 -20.33
N TYR A 377 3.23 11.95 -21.41
CA TYR A 377 2.01 12.73 -21.53
C TYR A 377 0.80 11.82 -21.74
N LYS A 378 -0.36 12.30 -21.28
CA LYS A 378 -1.69 11.75 -21.58
C LYS A 378 -2.61 12.89 -22.00
N ASN A 379 -3.18 12.84 -23.21
CA ASN A 379 -4.04 13.91 -23.75
C ASN A 379 -3.43 15.32 -23.55
N ASP A 380 -2.18 15.51 -23.98
CA ASP A 380 -1.41 16.76 -23.80
C ASP A 380 -1.12 17.20 -22.35
N THR A 381 -1.52 16.41 -21.35
CA THR A 381 -1.19 16.66 -19.94
C THR A 381 0.09 15.93 -19.56
N LEU A 382 1.08 16.64 -19.01
CA LEU A 382 2.30 16.03 -18.46
C LEU A 382 1.91 15.22 -17.21
N ILE A 383 2.19 13.92 -17.22
CA ILE A 383 1.89 13.03 -16.09
C ILE A 383 3.14 12.55 -15.39
N ASP A 384 4.23 12.27 -16.10
CA ASP A 384 5.49 11.80 -15.52
C ASP A 384 6.71 12.40 -16.23
N VAL A 385 7.83 12.55 -15.54
CA VAL A 385 9.04 13.13 -16.15
C VAL A 385 10.34 12.63 -15.51
N ILE A 386 11.35 12.44 -16.35
CA ILE A 386 12.76 12.37 -15.98
C ILE A 386 13.43 13.67 -16.45
N GLY A 387 13.99 14.40 -15.50
CA GLY A 387 14.58 15.71 -15.73
C GLY A 387 13.59 16.87 -15.62
N ILE A 388 14.03 18.07 -16.04
CA ILE A 388 13.28 19.31 -15.92
C ILE A 388 13.16 19.96 -17.30
N ILE A 389 11.95 20.05 -17.83
CA ILE A 389 11.68 20.68 -19.12
C ILE A 389 12.07 22.16 -19.08
N GLY A 390 12.79 22.63 -20.09
CA GLY A 390 13.28 24.02 -20.13
C GLY A 390 14.57 24.27 -19.32
N ASN A 391 15.16 23.24 -18.71
CA ASN A 391 16.40 23.36 -17.94
C ASN A 391 17.44 22.34 -18.44
N ASP A 392 18.68 22.79 -18.60
CA ASP A 392 19.83 21.95 -18.97
C ASP A 392 20.74 21.78 -17.74
N PRO A 393 20.88 20.57 -17.16
CA PRO A 393 21.76 20.32 -16.01
C PRO A 393 23.24 20.16 -16.42
N SER A 394 23.61 20.56 -17.64
CA SER A 394 24.92 20.40 -18.29
C SER A 394 25.31 18.97 -18.64
N THR A 395 25.19 18.00 -17.73
CA THR A 395 25.62 16.61 -18.00
C THR A 395 24.62 15.56 -17.60
N ALA A 396 23.99 15.71 -16.43
CA ALA A 396 23.11 14.72 -15.86
C ALA A 396 22.18 15.40 -14.86
N TRP A 397 20.94 14.93 -14.73
CA TRP A 397 20.20 15.15 -13.49
C TRP A 397 20.81 14.27 -12.40
N THR A 398 21.04 14.88 -11.24
CA THR A 398 21.61 14.22 -10.08
C THR A 398 20.71 14.38 -8.86
N GLY A 399 20.91 13.54 -7.86
CA GLY A 399 20.19 13.61 -6.59
C GLY A 399 20.53 12.43 -5.70
N VAL A 400 19.66 12.17 -4.72
CA VAL A 400 19.74 11.00 -3.86
C VAL A 400 18.56 10.10 -4.21
N ASP A 401 18.84 8.83 -4.49
CA ASP A 401 17.85 7.83 -4.85
C ASP A 401 17.08 7.31 -3.61
N ALA A 402 16.07 6.46 -3.82
CA ALA A 402 15.19 5.94 -2.78
C ALA A 402 15.93 5.16 -1.67
N VAL A 403 17.14 4.68 -1.94
CA VAL A 403 17.97 3.89 -1.00
C VAL A 403 19.20 4.66 -0.53
N GLY A 404 19.24 5.97 -0.74
CA GLY A 404 20.29 6.85 -0.23
C GLY A 404 21.57 6.89 -1.08
N LYS A 405 21.57 6.37 -2.31
CA LYS A 405 22.72 6.43 -3.23
C LYS A 405 22.68 7.69 -4.09
N ASN A 406 23.84 8.11 -4.57
CA ASN A 406 23.92 9.18 -5.57
C ASN A 406 23.30 8.71 -6.89
N LEU A 407 22.26 9.43 -7.31
CA LEU A 407 21.62 9.24 -8.60
C LEU A 407 22.28 10.13 -9.66
N SER A 408 22.40 9.60 -10.88
CA SER A 408 22.77 10.32 -12.10
C SER A 408 21.95 9.75 -13.24
N THR A 409 21.47 10.56 -14.18
CA THR A 409 20.88 10.06 -15.44
C THR A 409 21.94 9.69 -16.47
N MET A 410 23.12 10.32 -16.43
CA MET A 410 24.19 10.02 -17.37
C MET A 410 24.77 8.62 -17.13
N ASN A 411 24.75 7.79 -18.17
CA ASN A 411 25.34 6.43 -18.19
C ASN A 411 24.85 5.54 -17.03
N GLN A 412 23.57 5.62 -16.68
CA GLN A 412 22.96 4.84 -15.61
C GLN A 412 21.67 4.16 -16.08
N THR A 413 21.37 3.04 -15.43
CA THR A 413 20.03 2.49 -15.37
C THR A 413 19.35 2.93 -14.08
N LEU A 414 18.18 3.53 -14.21
CA LEU A 414 17.31 3.96 -13.11
C LEU A 414 16.01 3.17 -13.19
N ILE A 415 15.63 2.50 -12.11
CA ILE A 415 14.31 1.87 -11.98
C ILE A 415 13.46 2.66 -11.00
N ARG A 416 12.15 2.73 -11.25
CA ARG A 416 11.22 3.33 -10.30
C ARG A 416 11.18 2.45 -9.05
N TYR A 417 11.19 3.07 -7.87
CA TYR A 417 11.15 2.34 -6.61
C TYR A 417 9.79 1.65 -6.44
N GLU A 418 9.78 0.41 -5.95
CA GLU A 418 8.61 -0.48 -5.93
C GLU A 418 7.37 0.07 -5.18
N SER A 419 7.59 1.01 -4.25
CA SER A 419 6.50 1.67 -3.50
C SER A 419 5.81 2.83 -4.24
N ILE A 420 6.30 3.22 -5.42
CA ILE A 420 5.72 4.32 -6.20
C ILE A 420 4.52 3.82 -7.01
N ILE A 421 3.34 4.40 -6.73
CA ILE A 421 2.05 4.00 -7.32
C ILE A 421 1.39 5.12 -8.14
N SER A 422 2.12 6.18 -8.47
CA SER A 422 1.59 7.29 -9.26
C SER A 422 2.69 7.94 -10.10
N PRO A 423 2.39 8.37 -11.33
CA PRO A 423 3.33 9.17 -12.11
C PRO A 423 3.58 10.52 -11.43
N ASN A 424 4.75 11.12 -11.65
CA ASN A 424 5.11 12.40 -11.04
C ASN A 424 5.53 13.42 -12.10
N PRO A 425 4.79 14.53 -12.31
CA PRO A 425 5.14 15.54 -13.30
C PRO A 425 6.35 16.39 -12.89
N THR A 426 6.96 16.14 -11.73
CA THR A 426 8.21 16.73 -11.26
C THR A 426 9.24 15.63 -11.02
N PHE A 427 10.41 15.74 -11.67
CA PHE A 427 11.46 14.73 -11.46
C PHE A 427 11.97 14.75 -10.02
N THR A 428 11.72 13.65 -9.31
CA THR A 428 12.04 13.47 -7.90
C THR A 428 13.00 12.29 -7.75
N PRO A 429 14.32 12.52 -7.58
CA PRO A 429 15.31 11.44 -7.53
C PRO A 429 15.03 10.34 -6.49
N SER A 430 14.41 10.69 -5.35
CA SER A 430 14.07 9.75 -4.27
C SER A 430 12.95 8.77 -4.63
N GLU A 431 12.34 8.88 -5.82
CA GLU A 431 11.40 7.90 -6.36
C GLU A 431 12.08 6.80 -7.17
N TRP A 432 13.39 6.89 -7.40
CA TRP A 432 14.16 5.99 -8.27
C TRP A 432 15.18 5.19 -7.48
N VAL A 433 15.66 4.08 -8.03
CA VAL A 433 16.83 3.33 -7.55
C VAL A 433 17.86 3.26 -8.67
N THR A 434 19.09 3.62 -8.35
CA THR A 434 20.21 3.56 -9.30
C THR A 434 20.82 2.16 -9.30
N LEU A 435 20.72 1.46 -10.43
CA LEU A 435 21.28 0.11 -10.59
C LEU A 435 22.76 0.12 -10.97
N GLY A 436 23.24 1.18 -11.61
CA GLY A 436 24.58 1.27 -12.14
C GLY A 436 24.62 1.43 -13.65
N THR A 437 25.85 1.55 -14.16
CA THR A 437 26.13 1.67 -15.58
C THR A 437 26.00 0.32 -16.30
N ASP A 438 25.34 0.33 -17.46
CA ASP A 438 25.14 -0.86 -18.31
C ASP A 438 24.49 -2.06 -17.57
N VAL A 439 23.62 -1.80 -16.60
CA VAL A 439 22.83 -2.82 -15.91
C VAL A 439 21.46 -2.92 -16.58
N PHE A 440 21.24 -3.92 -17.43
CA PHE A 440 20.00 -4.08 -18.20
C PHE A 440 19.22 -5.34 -17.81
N THR A 441 19.37 -5.78 -16.57
CA THR A 441 18.79 -7.05 -16.09
C THR A 441 17.26 -7.01 -16.04
N ASN A 442 16.68 -5.83 -15.83
CA ASN A 442 15.26 -5.62 -15.53
C ASN A 442 14.44 -5.13 -16.72
N VAL A 443 15.05 -4.92 -17.90
CA VAL A 443 14.31 -4.50 -19.09
C VAL A 443 13.18 -5.49 -19.38
N GLY A 444 11.97 -4.97 -19.60
CA GLY A 444 10.82 -5.80 -19.95
C GLY A 444 10.08 -6.38 -18.74
N GLU A 445 10.50 -6.03 -17.52
CA GLU A 445 9.83 -6.41 -16.27
C GLU A 445 9.87 -5.25 -15.26
N HIS A 446 8.76 -5.05 -14.56
CA HIS A 446 8.72 -4.15 -13.42
C HIS A 446 8.01 -4.84 -12.27
N ASP A 447 8.74 -5.02 -11.18
CA ASP A 447 8.16 -5.50 -9.92
C ASP A 447 7.75 -4.29 -9.09
N PHE A 448 6.47 -4.19 -8.78
CA PHE A 448 5.94 -3.21 -7.85
C PHE A 448 5.28 -4.02 -6.72
N THR A 449 6.05 -4.29 -5.67
CA THR A 449 5.49 -4.93 -4.49
C THR A 449 4.91 -3.84 -3.59
N TYR A 450 3.62 -3.96 -3.25
CA TYR A 450 3.06 -3.17 -2.17
C TYR A 450 3.58 -3.73 -0.85
N ILE A 451 4.75 -3.27 -0.44
CA ILE A 451 5.20 -3.48 0.93
C ILE A 451 4.58 -2.36 1.76
N GLU A 452 3.60 -2.72 2.60
CA GLU A 452 3.27 -1.89 3.74
C GLU A 452 4.53 -1.83 4.62
N LEU A 453 5.25 -0.72 4.54
CA LEU A 453 6.44 -0.51 5.36
C LEU A 453 6.04 -0.71 6.82
N THR A 454 6.81 -1.52 7.56
CA THR A 454 6.58 -1.64 8.99
C THR A 454 6.76 -0.28 9.66
N PRO A 455 6.12 0.00 10.80
CA PRO A 455 6.35 1.24 11.54
C PRO A 455 7.84 1.55 11.76
N GLU A 456 8.67 0.53 12.01
CA GLU A 456 10.13 0.65 12.10
C GLU A 456 10.77 1.14 10.80
N GLN A 457 10.37 0.58 9.65
CA GLN A 457 10.90 0.98 8.35
C GLN A 457 10.48 2.41 7.98
N ILE A 458 9.25 2.82 8.32
CA ILE A 458 8.77 4.19 8.14
C ILE A 458 9.59 5.16 8.99
N VAL A 459 9.75 4.86 10.28
CA VAL A 459 10.54 5.69 11.20
C VAL A 459 11.99 5.80 10.72
N GLN A 460 12.63 4.69 10.32
CA GLN A 460 14.01 4.70 9.83
C GLN A 460 14.17 5.50 8.53
N ALA A 461 13.23 5.36 7.58
CA ALA A 461 13.27 6.11 6.34
C ALA A 461 13.15 7.63 6.57
N ASP A 462 12.23 8.05 7.45
CA ASP A 462 12.06 9.45 7.83
C ASP A 462 13.26 9.99 8.61
N LEU A 463 13.82 9.20 9.54
CA LEU A 463 15.00 9.55 10.32
C LEU A 463 16.25 9.74 9.46
N MET A 464 16.44 8.90 8.44
CA MET A 464 17.57 9.00 7.50
C MET A 464 17.52 10.28 6.67
N GLN A 465 16.32 10.69 6.22
CA GLN A 465 16.14 11.88 5.40
C GLN A 465 16.07 13.19 6.21
N LEU A 466 15.83 13.10 7.52
CA LEU A 466 15.80 14.26 8.39
C LEU A 466 17.19 14.93 8.46
N THR A 467 17.25 16.19 8.06
CA THR A 467 18.46 17.01 8.09
C THR A 467 18.19 18.35 8.77
N LEU A 468 19.24 18.98 9.30
CA LEU A 468 19.18 20.30 9.93
C LEU A 468 20.47 21.07 9.62
N VAL A 469 20.40 22.39 9.59
CA VAL A 469 21.57 23.26 9.41
C VAL A 469 22.59 23.05 10.54
N SER A 470 23.88 23.10 10.22
CA SER A 470 24.96 22.91 11.19
C SER A 470 25.31 24.19 11.98
N GLN A 471 24.81 25.35 11.55
CA GLN A 471 24.96 26.64 12.22
C GLN A 471 23.81 27.59 11.86
N THR A 472 23.50 28.55 12.72
CA THR A 472 22.42 29.51 12.50
C THR A 472 22.65 30.84 13.22
N VAL A 473 22.02 31.91 12.70
CA VAL A 473 21.83 33.22 13.34
C VAL A 473 20.35 33.61 13.47
N SER A 474 19.44 32.77 12.98
CA SER A 474 18.00 33.00 12.87
C SER A 474 17.22 31.81 13.42
N ASN A 475 15.91 31.98 13.64
CA ASN A 475 15.04 30.90 14.09
C ASN A 475 15.09 29.71 13.11
N LEU A 476 15.19 28.50 13.65
CA LEU A 476 15.12 27.27 12.86
C LEU A 476 13.67 26.93 12.54
N THR A 477 13.43 26.48 11.31
CA THR A 477 12.19 25.79 10.96
C THR A 477 12.39 24.30 11.21
N LEU A 478 11.71 23.78 12.23
CA LEU A 478 11.82 22.38 12.63
C LEU A 478 10.63 21.59 12.04
N PRO A 479 10.87 20.58 11.19
CA PRO A 479 9.78 19.79 10.61
C PRO A 479 9.07 18.99 11.69
N THR A 480 7.75 18.95 11.65
CA THR A 480 6.91 18.20 12.59
C THR A 480 6.33 16.92 11.99
N ILE A 481 6.54 16.69 10.69
CA ILE A 481 6.06 15.52 9.94
C ILE A 481 7.18 15.05 9.01
N GLY A 482 7.45 13.74 9.02
CA GLY A 482 8.38 13.06 8.09
C GLY A 482 7.74 12.78 6.74
N LEU A 483 8.57 12.53 5.73
CA LEU A 483 8.13 12.33 4.34
C LEU A 483 7.26 11.08 4.14
N LYS A 484 7.35 10.11 5.04
CA LYS A 484 6.53 8.89 5.10
C LYS A 484 5.43 8.97 6.17
N GLY A 485 5.20 10.15 6.74
CA GLY A 485 4.07 10.44 7.62
C GLY A 485 4.36 10.27 9.11
N SER A 486 5.60 10.00 9.52
CA SER A 486 5.97 10.01 10.94
C SER A 486 5.72 11.38 11.55
N THR A 487 5.32 11.42 12.82
CA THR A 487 5.34 12.67 13.60
C THR A 487 6.76 12.90 14.10
N ILE A 488 7.22 14.16 14.04
CA ILE A 488 8.54 14.57 14.51
C ILE A 488 8.37 15.57 15.65
N THR A 489 8.99 15.28 16.80
CA THR A 489 9.09 16.22 17.93
C THR A 489 10.53 16.58 18.20
N TRP A 490 10.76 17.77 18.74
CA TRP A 490 12.10 18.32 18.92
C TRP A 490 12.35 18.68 20.38
N GLU A 491 13.52 18.29 20.88
CA GLU A 491 14.05 18.68 22.17
C GLU A 491 15.36 19.46 21.99
N SER A 492 15.51 20.55 22.74
CA SER A 492 16.77 21.30 22.80
C SER A 492 17.39 21.15 24.16
N LEU A 493 18.66 20.73 24.18
CA LEU A 493 19.42 20.63 25.43
C LEU A 493 19.93 22.00 25.91
N ASN A 494 19.80 23.05 25.10
CA ASN A 494 20.21 24.42 25.42
C ASN A 494 19.11 25.43 25.05
N THR A 495 17.98 25.36 25.77
CA THR A 495 16.79 26.18 25.51
C THR A 495 17.00 27.69 25.60
N GLU A 496 18.06 28.13 26.28
CA GLU A 496 18.49 29.52 26.37
C GLU A 496 19.06 30.07 25.05
N TYR A 497 19.46 29.18 24.12
CA TYR A 497 19.99 29.55 22.80
C TYR A 497 19.11 29.09 21.65
N ILE A 498 18.50 27.90 21.73
CA ILE A 498 17.48 27.43 20.78
C ILE A 498 16.35 26.77 21.55
N THR A 499 15.12 27.26 21.45
CA THR A 499 13.94 26.62 22.09
C THR A 499 13.53 25.33 21.35
N HIS A 500 12.67 24.51 21.98
CA HIS A 500 12.06 23.33 21.35
C HIS A 500 11.33 23.62 20.04
N SER A 501 10.83 24.85 19.88
CA SER A 501 10.17 25.34 18.66
C SER A 501 11.12 25.97 17.63
N GLY A 502 12.44 25.89 17.86
CA GLY A 502 13.44 26.45 16.94
C GLY A 502 13.69 27.95 17.09
N VAL A 503 13.09 28.64 18.06
CA VAL A 503 13.38 30.08 18.32
C VAL A 503 14.79 30.23 18.85
N VAL A 504 15.61 31.04 18.18
CA VAL A 504 17.02 31.24 18.46
C VAL A 504 17.26 32.54 19.22
N THR A 505 18.05 32.46 20.29
CA THR A 505 18.56 33.62 21.04
C THR A 505 20.09 33.64 20.95
N ARG A 506 20.65 34.72 20.40
CA ARG A 506 22.11 34.87 20.22
C ARG A 506 22.76 35.56 21.42
N GLY A 507 23.91 35.02 21.85
CA GLY A 507 24.80 35.62 22.85
C GLY A 507 26.01 36.32 22.22
N GLU A 508 26.95 36.77 23.04
CA GLU A 508 28.21 37.42 22.60
C GLU A 508 29.26 36.43 22.08
N GLU A 509 29.10 35.13 22.38
CA GLU A 509 29.99 34.06 21.91
C GLU A 509 29.20 33.05 21.08
N THR A 510 29.89 32.39 20.15
CA THR A 510 29.32 31.29 19.37
C THR A 510 29.19 30.05 20.26
N VAL A 511 28.00 29.47 20.30
CA VAL A 511 27.70 28.29 21.13
C VAL A 511 27.20 27.15 20.26
N THR A 512 27.55 25.91 20.61
CA THR A 512 26.98 24.72 19.95
C THR A 512 25.83 24.20 20.78
N VAL A 513 24.68 24.02 20.14
CA VAL A 513 23.43 23.53 20.74
C VAL A 513 23.12 22.16 20.18
N THR A 514 22.81 21.22 21.06
CA THR A 514 22.33 19.89 20.66
C THR A 514 20.80 19.91 20.60
N LEU A 515 20.28 19.60 19.41
CA LEU A 515 18.85 19.34 19.17
C LEU A 515 18.65 17.85 18.94
N ILE A 516 17.64 17.28 19.59
CA ILE A 516 17.26 15.87 19.43
C ILE A 516 15.90 15.85 18.74
N ALA A 517 15.84 15.23 17.56
CA ALA A 517 14.58 14.92 16.91
C ALA A 517 14.14 13.51 17.30
N THR A 518 12.89 13.36 17.72
CA THR A 518 12.23 12.06 17.92
C THR A 518 11.24 11.86 16.78
N VAL A 519 11.47 10.82 15.98
CA VAL A 519 10.61 10.44 14.84
C VAL A 519 9.76 9.27 15.28
N THR A 520 8.43 9.42 15.22
CA THR A 520 7.46 8.44 15.72
C THR A 520 6.43 8.09 14.67
N TYR A 521 6.19 6.81 14.45
CA TYR A 521 5.06 6.32 13.65
C TYR A 521 4.41 5.14 14.38
N SER A 522 3.10 5.23 14.63
CA SER A 522 2.40 4.31 15.53
C SER A 522 3.09 4.26 16.91
N GLU A 523 3.45 3.08 17.42
CA GLU A 523 4.15 2.89 18.70
C GLU A 523 5.68 2.89 18.59
N VAL A 524 6.24 2.97 17.38
CA VAL A 524 7.69 2.93 17.15
C VAL A 524 8.25 4.34 17.12
N SER A 525 9.36 4.55 17.83
CA SER A 525 10.07 5.83 17.86
C SER A 525 11.59 5.65 17.84
N GLU A 526 12.28 6.51 17.12
CA GLU A 526 13.74 6.60 17.10
C GLU A 526 14.20 8.07 17.20
N THR A 527 15.45 8.28 17.61
CA THR A 527 16.00 9.63 17.82
C THR A 527 17.23 9.91 16.96
N LYS A 528 17.39 11.16 16.54
CA LYS A 528 18.60 11.65 15.84
C LYS A 528 19.06 12.99 16.42
N GLU A 529 20.35 13.07 16.73
CA GLU A 529 20.97 14.28 17.27
C GLU A 529 21.51 15.18 16.14
N PHE A 530 21.32 16.48 16.32
CA PHE A 530 21.84 17.54 15.46
C PHE A 530 22.65 18.53 16.31
N LEU A 531 23.87 18.83 15.88
CA LEU A 531 24.72 19.85 16.50
C LEU A 531 24.62 21.13 15.68
N VAL A 532 24.01 22.17 16.25
CA VAL A 532 23.80 23.47 15.60
C VAL A 532 24.61 24.55 16.31
N LYS A 533 25.51 25.23 15.59
CA LYS A 533 26.22 26.40 16.13
C LYS A 533 25.37 27.66 16.03
N VAL A 534 24.93 28.21 17.16
CA VAL A 534 24.36 29.55 17.22
C VAL A 534 25.50 30.55 17.22
N LEU A 535 25.64 31.33 16.15
CA LEU A 535 26.75 32.25 16.01
C LEU A 535 26.55 33.49 16.90
N ALA A 536 27.65 33.97 17.50
CA ALA A 536 27.71 35.19 18.30
C ALA A 536 27.03 36.38 17.60
N LYS A 537 26.43 37.30 18.37
CA LYS A 537 26.02 38.61 17.87
C LYS A 537 27.22 39.33 17.26
N SER A 538 26.99 39.99 16.13
CA SER A 538 28.00 40.87 15.53
C SER A 538 28.29 41.99 16.52
N SER A 539 29.55 42.12 16.96
CA SER A 539 30.00 43.18 17.87
C SER A 539 30.33 44.48 17.12
N THR A 540 30.20 44.47 15.78
CA THR A 540 30.31 45.65 14.95
C THR A 540 29.07 46.50 15.18
N PRO A 541 29.18 47.77 15.60
CA PRO A 541 28.05 48.68 15.58
C PRO A 541 27.49 48.68 14.16
N VAL A 542 26.21 48.35 13.99
CA VAL A 542 25.49 48.68 12.76
C VAL A 542 25.73 50.18 12.56
N MET A 543 26.52 50.55 11.56
CA MET A 543 26.79 51.96 11.27
C MET A 543 25.44 52.69 11.22
N GLU A 544 25.36 53.92 11.74
CA GLU A 544 24.15 54.77 11.66
C GLU A 544 23.52 54.76 10.25
N TYR A 545 24.36 54.59 9.23
CA TYR A 545 24.00 54.37 7.84
C TYR A 545 22.92 53.29 7.59
N TYR A 546 22.87 52.21 8.38
CA TYR A 546 21.90 51.11 8.24
C TYR A 546 20.79 51.08 9.30
N ALA A 547 20.64 52.15 10.10
CA ALA A 547 19.69 52.17 11.21
C ALA A 547 18.22 51.88 10.77
N GLU A 548 17.82 52.26 9.55
CA GLU A 548 16.48 51.97 9.03
C GLU A 548 16.23 50.49 8.69
N ALA A 549 17.29 49.68 8.59
CA ALA A 549 17.22 48.25 8.32
C ALA A 549 17.29 47.39 9.60
N GLU A 550 17.50 48.01 10.76
CA GLU A 550 17.67 47.29 12.02
C GLU A 550 16.42 46.49 12.40
N GLY A 551 16.61 45.20 12.73
CA GLY A 551 15.55 44.31 13.18
C GLY A 551 14.65 43.73 12.08
N TYR A 552 14.84 44.10 10.82
CA TYR A 552 14.15 43.46 9.69
C TYR A 552 14.86 42.19 9.23
N VAL A 553 14.09 41.28 8.61
CA VAL A 553 14.57 40.05 7.95
C VAL A 553 13.79 39.80 6.66
N GLY A 554 14.26 38.86 5.83
CA GLY A 554 13.63 38.46 4.57
C GLY A 554 13.45 39.64 3.61
N GLN A 555 12.32 39.66 2.90
CA GLN A 555 12.00 40.71 1.93
C GLN A 555 11.98 42.12 2.56
N ALA A 556 11.56 42.25 3.82
CA ALA A 556 11.52 43.55 4.49
C ALA A 556 12.93 44.13 4.73
N LEU A 557 13.89 43.27 5.05
CA LEU A 557 15.30 43.66 5.16
C LEU A 557 15.87 44.03 3.78
N GLU A 558 15.60 43.20 2.77
CA GLU A 558 16.05 43.48 1.40
C GLU A 558 15.51 44.83 0.90
N ASP A 559 14.23 45.12 1.10
CA ASP A 559 13.60 46.37 0.68
C ASP A 559 14.15 47.59 1.45
N ALA A 560 14.39 47.45 2.76
CA ALA A 560 15.00 48.51 3.57
C ALA A 560 16.43 48.80 3.09
N LEU A 561 17.25 47.77 2.87
CA LEU A 561 18.60 47.93 2.34
C LEU A 561 18.58 48.52 0.94
N ARG A 562 17.72 48.01 0.04
CA ARG A 562 17.50 48.53 -1.32
C ARG A 562 17.20 50.01 -1.31
N LYS A 563 16.30 50.46 -0.43
CA LYS A 563 15.97 51.87 -0.26
C LYS A 563 17.21 52.68 0.12
N ILE A 564 17.91 52.28 1.19
CA ILE A 564 19.11 52.97 1.70
C ILE A 564 20.15 53.13 0.57
N ILE A 565 20.57 52.02 -0.05
CA ILE A 565 21.63 52.03 -1.08
C ILE A 565 21.20 52.66 -2.40
N THR A 566 19.89 52.84 -2.62
CA THR A 566 19.36 53.57 -3.78
C THR A 566 19.38 55.07 -3.53
N GLU A 567 18.93 55.52 -2.36
CA GLU A 567 18.84 56.92 -1.99
C GLU A 567 20.21 57.56 -1.76
N THR A 568 21.16 56.81 -1.22
CA THR A 568 22.52 57.30 -0.95
C THR A 568 23.44 57.26 -2.16
N HIS A 569 23.07 56.56 -3.24
CA HIS A 569 23.84 56.55 -4.49
C HIS A 569 23.64 57.87 -5.24
N THR A 570 24.40 58.89 -4.84
CA THR A 570 24.25 60.29 -5.26
C THR A 570 25.10 60.66 -6.47
N THR A 571 26.18 59.92 -6.76
CA THR A 571 27.05 60.18 -7.92
C THR A 571 26.95 59.05 -8.93
N LYS A 572 26.39 59.33 -10.12
CA LYS A 572 26.36 58.37 -11.23
C LYS A 572 27.57 58.56 -12.15
N ILE A 573 28.40 57.53 -12.24
CA ILE A 573 29.55 57.49 -13.16
C ILE A 573 29.05 56.99 -14.52
N THR A 574 29.69 57.39 -15.62
CA THR A 574 29.42 56.80 -16.94
C THR A 574 30.35 55.60 -17.17
N TYR A 575 29.91 54.58 -17.90
CA TYR A 575 30.74 53.40 -18.21
C TYR A 575 32.15 53.73 -18.73
N LYS A 576 32.26 54.78 -19.57
CA LYS A 576 33.54 55.26 -20.10
C LYS A 576 34.50 55.77 -19.02
N ASN A 577 33.98 56.39 -17.96
CA ASN A 577 34.76 57.06 -16.94
C ASN A 577 35.15 56.15 -15.75
N LEU A 578 34.59 54.94 -15.64
CA LEU A 578 34.94 53.99 -14.57
C LEU A 578 36.45 53.74 -14.44
N ASN A 579 37.18 53.70 -15.56
CA ASN A 579 38.62 53.47 -15.56
C ASN A 579 39.41 54.49 -14.72
N GLY A 580 38.88 55.71 -14.53
CA GLY A 580 39.54 56.74 -13.74
C GLY A 580 39.44 56.56 -12.23
N TYR A 581 38.69 55.55 -11.77
CA TYR A 581 38.46 55.31 -10.34
C TYR A 581 39.08 54.01 -9.83
N PHE A 582 39.46 53.07 -10.70
CA PHE A 582 39.97 51.77 -10.25
C PHE A 582 41.31 51.85 -9.51
N ASP A 583 42.15 52.84 -9.80
CA ASP A 583 43.38 53.10 -9.04
C ASP A 583 43.08 53.50 -7.57
N GLU A 584 41.88 54.00 -7.28
CA GLU A 584 41.43 54.34 -5.92
C GLU A 584 40.56 53.23 -5.29
N THR A 585 39.81 52.46 -6.08
CA THR A 585 38.90 51.43 -5.53
C THR A 585 39.52 50.05 -5.42
N ASP A 586 40.53 49.73 -6.22
CA ASP A 586 41.07 48.38 -6.35
C ASP A 586 42.59 48.35 -6.03
N TYR A 587 43.09 49.26 -5.19
CA TYR A 587 44.50 49.34 -4.80
C TYR A 587 44.93 48.25 -3.80
N ASP A 588 46.19 47.84 -3.83
CA ASP A 588 46.78 46.92 -2.84
C ASP A 588 46.86 47.59 -1.46
N PRO A 589 46.24 47.03 -0.39
CA PRO A 589 46.28 47.62 0.94
C PRO A 589 47.70 47.83 1.48
N ASN A 590 48.65 47.00 1.04
CA ASN A 590 50.05 47.09 1.44
C ASN A 590 50.85 48.09 0.59
N ASN A 591 50.33 48.48 -0.58
CA ASN A 591 50.94 49.45 -1.48
C ASN A 591 49.90 50.19 -2.34
N PRO A 592 49.38 51.34 -1.87
CA PRO A 592 48.32 52.09 -2.55
C PRO A 592 48.67 52.64 -3.94
N HIS A 593 49.92 52.48 -4.40
CA HIS A 593 50.34 52.85 -5.75
C HIS A 593 50.15 51.71 -6.76
N ILE A 594 49.73 50.53 -6.32
CA ILE A 594 49.49 49.36 -7.16
C ILE A 594 47.98 49.11 -7.23
N MET A 595 47.42 49.13 -8.44
CA MET A 595 46.07 48.65 -8.69
C MET A 595 46.11 47.13 -8.93
N LEU A 596 45.29 46.37 -8.18
CA LEU A 596 45.17 44.93 -8.30
C LEU A 596 44.02 44.55 -9.24
N LEU A 597 44.26 43.54 -10.08
CA LEU A 597 43.26 42.96 -10.96
C LEU A 597 42.46 41.87 -10.23
N PHE A 598 41.13 41.96 -10.29
CA PHE A 598 40.21 41.30 -9.35
C PHE A 598 40.43 39.80 -9.18
N TYR A 599 40.39 39.02 -10.27
CA TYR A 599 40.47 37.56 -10.20
C TYR A 599 41.87 37.01 -9.95
N THR A 600 42.92 37.81 -10.16
CA THR A 600 44.32 37.32 -10.10
C THR A 600 45.18 38.02 -9.07
N ARG A 601 44.70 39.12 -8.48
CA ARG A 601 45.44 40.04 -7.61
C ARG A 601 46.80 40.46 -8.20
N LEU A 602 46.90 40.54 -9.54
CA LEU A 602 48.11 40.99 -10.23
C LEU A 602 48.12 42.52 -10.40
N ASN A 603 49.31 43.12 -10.44
CA ASN A 603 49.49 44.54 -10.72
C ASN A 603 49.02 44.89 -12.14
N ALA A 604 48.05 45.79 -12.23
CA ALA A 604 47.48 46.21 -13.51
C ALA A 604 48.48 46.91 -14.44
N ALA A 605 49.55 47.53 -13.93
CA ALA A 605 50.57 48.18 -14.75
C ALA A 605 51.35 47.19 -15.64
N ASP A 606 51.41 45.92 -15.24
CA ASP A 606 52.20 44.88 -15.89
C ASP A 606 51.37 44.02 -16.87
N HIS A 607 50.05 44.22 -16.93
CA HIS A 607 49.13 43.33 -17.63
C HIS A 607 48.01 44.06 -18.38
N GLY A 608 47.60 43.52 -19.53
CA GLY A 608 46.43 44.02 -20.25
C GLY A 608 45.13 43.63 -19.55
N TRP A 609 44.31 44.61 -19.18
CA TRP A 609 43.07 44.42 -18.42
C TRP A 609 41.85 45.08 -19.09
N ASN A 610 40.66 44.62 -18.71
CA ASN A 610 39.38 45.20 -19.11
C ASN A 610 38.41 45.23 -17.91
N LYS A 611 37.21 45.80 -18.13
CA LYS A 611 36.14 45.85 -17.13
C LYS A 611 35.39 44.54 -17.08
N GLU A 612 35.34 43.96 -15.90
CA GLU A 612 34.56 42.79 -15.58
C GLU A 612 33.19 43.18 -15.06
N HIS A 613 32.17 42.60 -15.67
CA HIS A 613 30.80 42.63 -15.19
C HIS A 613 30.56 41.38 -14.37
N VAL A 614 30.79 41.48 -13.06
CA VAL A 614 30.68 40.33 -12.15
C VAL A 614 29.28 39.72 -12.22
N TRP A 615 28.23 40.54 -12.41
CA TRP A 615 26.96 40.09 -12.96
C TRP A 615 26.99 40.26 -14.49
N PRO A 616 27.05 39.18 -15.30
CA PRO A 616 27.22 39.32 -16.74
C PRO A 616 26.12 40.14 -17.41
N ASP A 617 26.49 41.00 -18.37
CA ASP A 617 25.54 41.79 -19.17
C ASP A 617 24.48 40.90 -19.84
N SER A 618 24.88 39.74 -20.35
CA SER A 618 23.96 38.78 -21.00
C SER A 618 22.91 38.20 -20.05
N LYS A 619 23.07 38.35 -18.74
CA LYS A 619 22.15 37.92 -17.68
C LYS A 619 21.47 39.12 -16.99
N GLY A 620 21.43 40.28 -17.64
CA GLY A 620 20.76 41.49 -17.15
C GLY A 620 21.68 42.53 -16.49
N GLY A 621 22.96 42.19 -16.28
CA GLY A 621 23.96 43.02 -15.58
C GLY A 621 24.17 44.42 -16.16
N GLY A 622 23.77 44.65 -17.41
CA GLY A 622 23.85 45.95 -18.07
C GLY A 622 23.04 47.04 -17.36
N THR A 623 22.06 46.65 -16.53
CA THR A 623 21.31 47.60 -15.67
C THR A 623 22.22 48.26 -14.62
N ALA A 624 23.31 47.60 -14.24
CA ALA A 624 24.29 48.02 -13.25
C ALA A 624 25.67 48.31 -13.89
N GLU A 625 25.73 48.55 -15.21
CA GLU A 625 27.00 48.65 -15.95
C GLU A 625 27.92 49.78 -15.47
N ASN A 626 27.38 50.75 -14.74
CA ASN A 626 28.09 51.95 -14.33
C ASN A 626 28.30 52.05 -12.81
N ASP A 627 28.10 50.96 -12.08
CA ASP A 627 28.24 50.87 -10.63
C ASP A 627 29.57 50.23 -10.24
N LEU A 628 30.41 50.95 -9.50
CA LEU A 628 31.71 50.48 -9.02
C LEU A 628 31.57 49.31 -8.04
N HIS A 629 30.45 49.14 -7.33
CA HIS A 629 30.24 47.93 -6.52
C HIS A 629 30.09 46.68 -7.38
N HIS A 630 29.67 46.83 -8.64
CA HIS A 630 29.49 45.75 -9.59
C HIS A 630 30.72 45.53 -10.49
N ILE A 631 31.28 46.60 -11.04
CA ILE A 631 32.32 46.51 -12.07
C ILE A 631 33.71 46.43 -11.45
N ARG A 632 34.51 45.45 -11.90
CA ARG A 632 35.88 45.23 -11.43
C ARG A 632 36.92 45.33 -12.56
N PRO A 633 38.16 45.81 -12.33
CA PRO A 633 39.24 45.66 -13.31
C PRO A 633 39.78 44.22 -13.27
N THR A 634 39.93 43.54 -14.42
CA THR A 634 40.48 42.19 -14.43
C THR A 634 41.34 41.91 -15.67
N VAL A 635 42.25 40.93 -15.58
CA VAL A 635 43.09 40.51 -16.71
C VAL A 635 42.20 40.11 -17.89
N SER A 636 42.44 40.69 -19.07
CA SER A 636 41.52 40.57 -20.22
C SER A 636 41.26 39.12 -20.64
N THR A 637 42.28 38.26 -20.56
CA THR A 637 42.15 36.84 -20.90
C THR A 637 41.39 36.06 -19.81
N VAL A 638 41.63 36.38 -18.54
CA VAL A 638 40.89 35.75 -17.42
C VAL A 638 39.42 36.14 -17.47
N ASN A 639 39.11 37.40 -17.79
CA ASN A 639 37.75 37.84 -18.09
C ASN A 639 37.10 36.99 -19.19
N SER A 640 37.79 36.89 -20.34
CA SER A 640 37.28 36.12 -21.48
C SER A 640 37.06 34.64 -21.13
N GLN A 641 37.86 34.07 -20.24
CA GLN A 641 37.72 32.69 -19.77
C GLN A 641 36.62 32.53 -18.72
N ARG A 642 36.40 33.54 -17.87
CA ARG A 642 35.27 33.62 -16.93
C ARG A 642 33.94 33.67 -17.68
N GLY A 643 33.88 34.39 -18.79
CA GLY A 643 32.71 34.43 -19.68
C GLY A 643 31.44 34.92 -18.99
N ASN A 644 30.32 34.25 -19.25
CA ASN A 644 29.03 34.51 -18.59
C ASN A 644 28.54 33.29 -17.79
N TYR A 645 29.47 32.42 -17.39
CA TYR A 645 29.18 31.19 -16.67
C TYR A 645 28.44 31.47 -15.35
N THR A 646 27.64 30.50 -14.93
CA THR A 646 26.95 30.57 -13.64
C THR A 646 27.99 30.51 -12.53
N ILE A 647 27.96 31.49 -11.64
CA ILE A 647 28.87 31.54 -10.49
C ILE A 647 28.49 30.42 -9.52
N GLY A 648 29.45 29.54 -9.21
CA GLY A 648 29.26 28.43 -8.29
C GLY A 648 30.38 27.39 -8.41
N VAL A 649 30.39 26.40 -7.51
CA VAL A 649 31.40 25.33 -7.52
C VAL A 649 31.34 24.57 -8.85
N VAL A 650 32.51 24.38 -9.47
CA VAL A 650 32.64 23.66 -10.74
C VAL A 650 32.65 22.16 -10.46
N THR A 651 31.53 21.50 -10.75
CA THR A 651 31.30 20.08 -10.43
C THR A 651 31.60 19.12 -11.58
N SER A 652 31.79 19.63 -12.80
CA SER A 652 32.09 18.84 -14.00
C SER A 652 33.07 19.56 -14.91
N GLY A 653 34.00 18.82 -15.53
CA GLY A 653 34.96 19.38 -16.48
C GLY A 653 35.86 20.49 -15.89
N ARG A 654 36.15 20.42 -14.59
CA ARG A 654 36.90 21.44 -13.83
C ARG A 654 38.27 21.70 -14.45
N LYS A 655 38.46 22.91 -14.96
CA LYS A 655 39.72 23.40 -15.54
C LYS A 655 40.14 24.66 -14.84
N GLU A 656 41.39 24.67 -14.38
CA GLU A 656 41.98 25.87 -13.81
C GLU A 656 42.31 26.89 -14.91
N ILE A 657 42.05 28.16 -14.63
CA ILE A 657 42.52 29.27 -15.45
C ILE A 657 43.99 29.50 -15.12
N VAL A 658 44.85 29.25 -16.11
CA VAL A 658 46.29 29.52 -16.05
C VAL A 658 46.61 30.77 -16.86
N TYR A 659 47.21 31.77 -16.21
CA TYR A 659 47.64 33.00 -16.85
C TYR A 659 49.16 33.14 -16.76
N SER A 660 49.83 33.31 -17.91
CA SER A 660 51.30 33.43 -18.01
C SER A 660 52.07 32.29 -17.30
N GLY A 661 51.51 31.07 -17.31
CA GLY A 661 52.09 29.90 -16.65
C GLY A 661 51.82 29.81 -15.14
N ILE A 662 51.04 30.74 -14.59
CA ILE A 662 50.66 30.77 -13.17
C ILE A 662 49.20 30.34 -13.03
N ASN A 663 49.00 29.41 -12.12
CA ASN A 663 47.69 28.95 -11.66
C ASN A 663 47.00 30.07 -10.89
N THR A 664 45.83 30.51 -11.37
CA THR A 664 45.12 31.65 -10.76
C THR A 664 44.20 31.24 -9.61
N GLY A 665 43.99 29.95 -9.37
CA GLY A 665 42.99 29.46 -8.41
C GLY A 665 41.54 29.58 -8.88
N ASN A 666 41.27 30.25 -10.02
CA ASN A 666 39.94 30.31 -10.62
C ASN A 666 39.72 29.11 -11.53
N TYR A 667 38.53 28.52 -11.48
CA TYR A 667 38.15 27.36 -12.27
C TYR A 667 36.92 27.66 -13.12
N TYR A 668 36.85 27.01 -14.28
CA TYR A 668 35.65 26.94 -15.09
C TYR A 668 35.40 25.50 -15.54
N GLY A 669 34.15 25.17 -15.82
CA GLY A 669 33.74 23.83 -16.26
C GLY A 669 32.24 23.61 -16.05
N GLY A 670 31.62 22.80 -16.91
CA GLY A 670 30.18 22.48 -16.79
C GLY A 670 29.27 23.72 -16.80
N GLY A 671 29.64 24.77 -17.55
CA GLY A 671 28.90 26.03 -17.58
C GLY A 671 29.03 26.90 -16.32
N ARG A 672 29.92 26.53 -15.39
CA ARG A 672 30.14 27.23 -14.13
C ARG A 672 31.51 27.91 -14.06
N PHE A 673 31.58 28.95 -13.24
CA PHE A 673 32.81 29.62 -12.85
C PHE A 673 32.92 29.62 -11.32
N GLU A 674 34.02 29.06 -10.82
CA GLU A 674 34.39 29.02 -9.42
C GLU A 674 35.60 29.94 -9.24
N PRO A 675 35.47 31.08 -8.56
CA PRO A 675 36.60 31.96 -8.31
C PRO A 675 37.56 31.33 -7.29
N ALA A 676 38.78 31.88 -7.19
CA ALA A 676 39.75 31.45 -6.20
C ALA A 676 39.20 31.56 -4.76
N ASP A 677 39.68 30.70 -3.85
CA ASP A 677 39.12 30.55 -2.51
C ASP A 677 39.12 31.88 -1.72
N GLU A 678 40.14 32.70 -1.91
CA GLU A 678 40.35 34.00 -1.27
C GLU A 678 39.50 35.16 -1.82
N ILE A 679 38.63 34.90 -2.81
CA ILE A 679 37.72 35.91 -3.38
C ILE A 679 36.30 35.37 -3.60
N LYS A 680 35.98 34.20 -3.04
CA LYS A 680 34.65 33.59 -3.14
C LYS A 680 33.59 34.47 -2.48
N GLY A 681 33.92 35.05 -1.33
CA GLY A 681 33.09 35.98 -0.59
C GLY A 681 32.92 37.31 -1.34
N ASP A 682 34.00 37.85 -1.91
CA ASP A 682 33.95 39.08 -2.71
C ASP A 682 32.91 38.97 -3.83
N VAL A 683 32.98 37.87 -4.60
CA VAL A 683 32.05 37.62 -5.70
C VAL A 683 30.62 37.48 -5.19
N ALA A 684 30.40 36.74 -4.09
CA ALA A 684 29.08 36.57 -3.51
C ALA A 684 28.46 37.90 -3.08
N ARG A 685 29.20 38.74 -2.36
CA ARG A 685 28.73 40.05 -1.87
C ARG A 685 28.46 41.05 -2.99
N ILE A 686 29.18 40.99 -4.11
CA ILE A 686 28.88 41.78 -5.30
C ILE A 686 27.54 41.35 -5.91
N ILE A 687 27.27 40.04 -6.01
CA ILE A 687 26.01 39.53 -6.55
C ILE A 687 24.83 39.86 -5.64
N PHE A 688 24.96 39.68 -4.32
CA PHE A 688 23.93 40.08 -3.35
C PHE A 688 23.62 41.58 -3.41
N TYR A 689 24.66 42.42 -3.53
CA TYR A 689 24.48 43.85 -3.74
C TYR A 689 23.69 44.15 -5.00
N CYS A 690 24.06 43.54 -6.14
CA CYS A 690 23.38 43.77 -7.41
C CYS A 690 21.89 43.39 -7.32
N ALA A 691 21.58 42.23 -6.73
CA ALA A 691 20.21 41.77 -6.56
C ALA A 691 19.38 42.70 -5.64
N THR A 692 19.99 43.17 -4.55
CA THR A 692 19.34 44.10 -3.63
C THR A 692 19.13 45.47 -4.28
N ARG A 693 20.16 46.02 -4.92
CA ARG A 693 20.15 47.39 -5.48
C ARG A 693 19.24 47.52 -6.68
N TYR A 694 19.19 46.51 -7.55
CA TYR A 694 18.50 46.57 -8.83
C TYR A 694 17.39 45.52 -8.83
N ALA A 695 16.16 45.95 -8.58
CA ALA A 695 15.00 45.06 -8.38
C ALA A 695 14.67 44.12 -9.57
N ASN A 696 15.25 44.36 -10.75
CA ASN A 696 15.13 43.50 -11.93
C ASN A 696 16.26 42.46 -12.06
N LEU A 697 17.24 42.48 -11.16
CA LEU A 697 18.31 41.49 -11.08
C LEU A 697 17.96 40.48 -10.00
N ASP A 698 17.47 39.33 -10.43
CA ASP A 698 17.11 38.24 -9.52
C ASP A 698 18.13 37.10 -9.63
N ILE A 699 18.67 36.64 -8.49
CA ILE A 699 19.76 35.65 -8.47
C ILE A 699 19.30 34.33 -9.07
N THR A 700 18.10 33.89 -8.69
CA THR A 700 17.60 32.54 -9.01
C THR A 700 17.17 32.41 -10.47
N SER A 701 16.39 33.37 -10.98
CA SER A 701 15.79 33.33 -12.32
C SER A 701 16.74 33.79 -13.43
N SER A 702 17.75 34.61 -13.11
CA SER A 702 18.76 35.02 -14.10
C SER A 702 19.80 33.93 -14.41
N GLY A 703 19.87 32.90 -13.56
CA GLY A 703 20.92 31.89 -13.60
C GLY A 703 22.32 32.49 -13.40
N VAL A 704 22.46 33.68 -12.81
CA VAL A 704 23.76 34.34 -12.61
C VAL A 704 24.65 33.52 -11.67
N ALA A 705 24.06 32.91 -10.64
CA ALA A 705 24.76 32.18 -9.61
C ALA A 705 23.85 31.11 -8.98
N ILE A 706 24.46 30.18 -8.24
CA ILE A 706 23.74 29.27 -7.34
C ILE A 706 23.63 29.96 -5.97
N LEU A 707 22.41 30.28 -5.55
CA LEU A 707 22.16 31.08 -4.34
C LEU A 707 22.76 30.44 -3.09
N GLU A 708 22.54 29.13 -2.91
CA GLU A 708 23.05 28.38 -1.76
C GLU A 708 24.58 28.42 -1.70
N THR A 709 25.24 28.33 -2.87
CA THR A 709 26.69 28.46 -2.97
C THR A 709 27.18 29.86 -2.62
N LEU A 710 26.45 30.91 -3.02
CA LEU A 710 26.83 32.28 -2.64
C LEU A 710 26.69 32.51 -1.14
N LEU A 711 25.65 31.98 -0.51
CA LEU A 711 25.46 32.06 0.94
C LEU A 711 26.61 31.35 1.66
N GLU A 712 26.98 30.16 1.19
CA GLU A 712 28.13 29.40 1.71
C GLU A 712 29.45 30.19 1.56
N TRP A 713 29.73 30.71 0.37
CA TRP A 713 30.95 31.46 0.06
C TRP A 713 31.07 32.74 0.86
N ASN A 714 29.97 33.49 1.02
CA ASN A 714 29.92 34.68 1.84
C ASN A 714 30.25 34.41 3.32
N MET A 715 29.95 33.20 3.81
CA MET A 715 30.31 32.80 5.17
C MET A 715 31.74 32.26 5.29
N MET A 716 32.23 31.55 4.27
CA MET A 716 33.56 30.93 4.30
C MET A 716 34.69 31.94 4.08
N ASP A 717 34.44 32.97 3.27
CA ASP A 717 35.40 34.02 2.93
C ASP A 717 34.87 35.37 3.43
N ALA A 718 35.24 35.71 4.66
CA ALA A 718 34.83 36.95 5.31
C ALA A 718 35.48 38.18 4.65
N PRO A 719 34.85 39.37 4.67
CA PRO A 719 35.44 40.58 4.11
C PRO A 719 36.84 40.86 4.65
N ASP A 720 37.79 41.01 3.73
CA ASP A 720 39.18 41.32 4.04
C ASP A 720 39.46 42.83 3.95
N GLU A 721 40.68 43.24 4.30
CA GLU A 721 41.08 44.66 4.28
C GLU A 721 41.00 45.27 2.87
N TYR A 722 41.21 44.49 1.81
CA TYR A 722 41.10 44.96 0.44
C TYR A 722 39.66 45.27 0.08
N GLU A 723 38.73 44.38 0.41
CA GLU A 723 37.32 44.55 0.12
C GLU A 723 36.66 45.66 0.96
N ILE A 724 37.04 45.77 2.25
CA ILE A 724 36.58 46.85 3.14
C ILE A 724 37.08 48.21 2.62
N ASN A 725 38.37 48.33 2.29
CA ASN A 725 38.94 49.57 1.74
C ASN A 725 38.28 49.99 0.43
N ARG A 726 37.97 49.01 -0.42
CA ARG A 726 37.22 49.23 -1.65
C ARG A 726 35.81 49.76 -1.37
N ASN A 727 35.09 49.16 -0.43
CA ASN A 727 33.75 49.63 -0.05
C ASN A 727 33.79 51.08 0.45
N GLU A 728 34.80 51.43 1.24
CA GLU A 728 35.04 52.81 1.71
C GLU A 728 35.37 53.80 0.57
N ALA A 729 36.21 53.40 -0.39
CA ALA A 729 36.54 54.23 -1.55
C ALA A 729 35.30 54.48 -2.40
N ILE A 730 34.50 53.45 -2.68
CA ILE A 730 33.27 53.59 -3.47
C ILE A 730 32.25 54.42 -2.71
N TYR A 731 32.14 54.29 -1.39
CA TYR A 731 31.27 55.15 -0.59
C TYR A 731 31.62 56.63 -0.75
N ARG A 732 32.92 57.00 -0.76
CA ARG A 732 33.35 58.39 -1.01
C ARG A 732 33.04 58.88 -2.42
N ILE A 733 33.00 57.98 -3.40
CA ILE A 733 32.78 58.33 -4.81
C ILE A 733 31.28 58.36 -5.16
N GLN A 734 30.56 57.27 -4.89
CA GLN A 734 29.16 57.06 -5.28
C GLN A 734 28.16 57.46 -4.19
N GLY A 735 28.58 57.54 -2.93
CA GLY A 735 27.75 57.85 -1.77
C GLY A 735 27.05 56.63 -1.15
N ASN A 736 27.01 55.48 -1.83
CA ASN A 736 26.40 54.26 -1.32
C ASN A 736 27.43 53.18 -0.97
N ARG A 737 27.05 52.33 -0.03
CA ARG A 737 27.85 51.19 0.47
C ARG A 737 27.28 49.86 -0.02
N ASN A 738 28.11 48.82 -0.07
CA ASN A 738 27.66 47.45 -0.21
C ASN A 738 27.31 46.89 1.19
N PRO A 739 26.01 46.64 1.49
CA PRO A 739 25.59 46.18 2.82
C PRO A 739 26.17 44.84 3.22
N PHE A 740 26.46 43.98 2.24
CA PHE A 740 26.95 42.64 2.47
C PHE A 740 28.45 42.60 2.78
N ILE A 741 29.20 43.67 2.45
CA ILE A 741 30.59 43.84 2.91
C ILE A 741 30.60 44.35 4.35
N ASP A 742 29.76 45.34 4.67
CA ASP A 742 29.72 45.90 6.03
C ASP A 742 29.07 44.92 7.03
N ASN A 743 28.08 44.13 6.60
CA ASN A 743 27.32 43.16 7.40
C ASN A 743 27.04 41.89 6.56
N PRO A 744 28.00 40.97 6.42
CA PRO A 744 27.84 39.74 5.63
C PRO A 744 26.64 38.89 6.04
N GLU A 745 26.21 38.96 7.30
CA GLU A 745 25.05 38.24 7.82
C GLU A 745 23.73 38.64 7.15
N PHE A 746 23.63 39.84 6.54
CA PHE A 746 22.42 40.27 5.85
C PHE A 746 22.05 39.32 4.70
N ALA A 747 23.03 38.67 4.06
CA ALA A 747 22.73 37.71 2.99
C ALA A 747 21.89 36.54 3.50
N ASN A 748 22.27 35.95 4.64
CA ASN A 748 21.49 34.87 5.27
C ASN A 748 20.18 35.38 5.89
N LEU A 749 20.14 36.61 6.39
CA LEU A 749 18.88 37.17 6.91
C LEU A 749 17.84 37.45 5.82
N ILE A 750 18.27 37.62 4.56
CA ILE A 750 17.37 37.81 3.42
C ILE A 750 17.03 36.49 2.74
N TRP A 751 18.03 35.66 2.44
CA TRP A 751 17.90 34.49 1.55
C TRP A 751 18.24 33.14 2.19
N GLY A 752 18.69 33.12 3.45
CA GLY A 752 19.18 31.91 4.14
C GLY A 752 18.20 31.25 5.10
#